data_AF-A0AAD1Q456-F1
#
_entry.id   AF-A0AAD1Q456-F1
#
_cell.length_a   1.000
_cell.length_b   1.000
_cell.length_c   1.000
_cell.angle_alpha   90.00
_cell.angle_beta   90.00
_cell.angle_gamma   90.00
#
_symmetry.space_group_name_H-M   'P 1'
#
loop_
_entity.id
_entity.type
_entity.pdbx_description
1 polymer ?
#
loop_
_entity_poly.entity_id
_entity_poly.type
_entity_poly.pdbx_seq_one_letter_code
_entity_poly.pdbx_strand_id
1 'polypeptide(L)'
;MSENQQEQSQSQSSNTTASGSSPQIPIRSLVRKSRAQWLKELCTSLETGNTQPATVDETPSSPELTETASQIVVYQPSQGSSSPQPEKRKRFVLPKTIPANLVPLVLALLILVPGGIGVLAMSLLFRLPALPNCPKIFWPIASASLRLYCAESAANKQTVQDLLVAIDLVDSLSKDHPLRPEINRQIEKWSMDILNLAEEMFQAGQLSEAIASAEKTPEHTPAAAQVSKRIDQWREIWDEAEQTYQKSEELMRQEKLNLAFKEATLLLNLGNNYWATTKYQTLTDLIAITREDSQKLAKARILIAQSSLDSWIEAAGLIEKLSPESYLKDAGQKEITTIGSKIMTLAEETLKNGNWQEAINIANKIPGSANLQENVKDFTVLAKANVPALLDTVVGLKNAIAQAQKIGQDRPLYQKAQSYIRNWQESIADVATLERARQLAQPGGVSDLRAAIAQVQTIPASNPRGTEAKTEMVSWTRRIEEIEDRPLLDTAEQLASFGDADSLKQAIAQAQKIGRGRTLYENAQNQIGEWTDRSQRLQYQPILDRAEQLASEGSYAEAIAQAQQISSGVVLYNTAKTKISQWNSQLRDAENLRNSEVLASPGTPDSYAAAIKMANQVSNSSKLRGRVEQLIDQWGQNLLQLGLDQSTYDVPGAIGILKKIPPQSTAYSQAQTQIQDWQEWLNPPAPPPEYQPPVDTYEPPVEKAQPPVEPDQPPPQPTPTPEGENQPPIELNQPLTTPSTGI
;
A
#
# COMPACT_ATOMS: atom_id res chain seq x y z
N MET A 1 -59.55 6.43 -13.37
CA MET A 1 -60.60 5.42 -13.58
C MET A 1 -59.90 4.18 -14.12
N SER A 2 -59.66 3.10 -13.39
CA SER A 2 -60.31 2.52 -12.19
C SER A 2 -59.21 1.93 -11.28
N GLU A 3 -59.18 2.30 -9.99
CA GLU A 3 -59.74 1.59 -8.80
C GLU A 3 -58.88 0.41 -8.34
N ASN A 4 -58.12 0.55 -7.25
CA ASN A 4 -58.46 0.37 -5.81
C ASN A 4 -58.71 -1.10 -5.43
N GLN A 5 -57.79 -1.71 -4.66
CA GLN A 5 -57.86 -1.97 -3.19
C GLN A 5 -58.86 -3.10 -2.86
N GLN A 6 -58.51 -4.22 -2.21
CA GLN A 6 -58.14 -4.45 -0.80
C GLN A 6 -57.88 -6.00 -0.70
N GLU A 7 -57.11 -6.61 0.21
CA GLU A 7 -57.28 -6.68 1.67
C GLU A 7 -55.98 -7.20 2.35
N GLN A 8 -55.78 -6.80 3.60
CA GLN A 8 -54.82 -7.33 4.56
C GLN A 8 -55.33 -8.63 5.21
N SER A 9 -54.43 -9.47 5.73
CA SER A 9 -54.55 -10.09 7.07
C SER A 9 -53.27 -10.78 7.52
N GLN A 10 -52.88 -10.51 8.77
CA GLN A 10 -51.82 -11.13 9.55
C GLN A 10 -52.22 -12.53 10.06
N SER A 11 -51.26 -13.43 10.29
CA SER A 11 -50.97 -14.02 11.63
C SER A 11 -49.97 -15.19 11.57
N GLN A 12 -49.21 -15.29 12.67
CA GLN A 12 -48.18 -16.27 13.07
C GLN A 12 -48.81 -17.67 13.22
N SER A 13 -48.15 -18.84 13.31
CA SER A 13 -46.86 -19.25 13.86
C SER A 13 -46.63 -20.75 13.55
N SER A 14 -45.36 -21.18 13.59
CA SER A 14 -44.87 -22.48 14.12
C SER A 14 -44.36 -23.57 13.16
N ASN A 15 -43.08 -23.91 13.41
CA ASN A 15 -42.38 -25.20 13.34
C ASN A 15 -41.95 -25.78 11.97
N THR A 16 -40.82 -26.49 11.79
CA THR A 16 -39.54 -26.74 12.50
C THR A 16 -38.71 -27.64 11.56
N THR A 17 -37.37 -27.50 11.55
CA THR A 17 -36.27 -28.46 11.23
C THR A 17 -35.24 -27.81 10.29
N ALA A 18 -33.92 -28.04 10.38
CA ALA A 18 -33.01 -28.62 11.35
C ALA A 18 -31.59 -28.23 10.88
N SER A 19 -30.67 -27.86 11.77
CA SER A 19 -29.23 -27.87 11.42
C SER A 19 -28.38 -28.16 12.66
N GLY A 20 -27.36 -28.98 12.44
CA GLY A 20 -26.68 -29.82 13.43
C GLY A 20 -25.75 -29.10 14.40
N SER A 21 -25.53 -29.80 15.51
CA SER A 21 -24.75 -29.40 16.68
C SER A 21 -23.31 -29.92 16.62
N SER A 22 -22.36 -29.08 17.05
CA SER A 22 -21.13 -29.50 17.74
C SER A 22 -20.60 -28.35 18.62
N PRO A 23 -19.89 -28.65 19.71
CA PRO A 23 -20.19 -28.07 21.02
C PRO A 23 -19.37 -26.82 21.40
N GLN A 24 -20.02 -25.93 22.16
CA GLN A 24 -19.41 -24.79 22.83
C GLN A 24 -18.52 -25.27 24.00
N ILE A 25 -17.28 -24.77 24.05
CA ILE A 25 -16.38 -24.84 25.22
C ILE A 25 -16.35 -23.43 25.84
N PRO A 26 -16.45 -23.28 27.18
CA PRO A 26 -16.75 -22.00 27.83
C PRO A 26 -15.57 -21.03 27.85
N ILE A 27 -15.90 -19.75 27.72
CA ILE A 27 -14.99 -18.60 27.78
C ILE A 27 -14.40 -18.46 29.21
N ARG A 28 -13.11 -18.75 29.37
CA ARG A 28 -12.27 -18.25 30.48
C ARG A 28 -10.89 -17.80 29.97
N SER A 29 -10.65 -16.49 30.10
CA SER A 29 -9.36 -15.77 30.15
C SER A 29 -8.24 -16.23 29.20
N LEU A 30 -8.25 -15.74 27.96
CA LEU A 30 -7.04 -15.61 27.15
C LEU A 30 -6.28 -14.35 27.60
N VAL A 31 -5.28 -14.55 28.46
CA VAL A 31 -4.19 -13.58 28.62
C VAL A 31 -3.53 -13.45 27.25
N ARG A 32 -3.70 -12.30 26.57
CA ARG A 32 -2.94 -11.99 25.35
C ARG A 32 -1.47 -12.03 25.72
N LYS A 33 -0.75 -13.05 25.26
CA LYS A 33 0.73 -13.06 25.28
C LYS A 33 1.19 -11.75 24.63
N SER A 34 2.17 -11.08 25.24
CA SER A 34 2.73 -9.87 24.65
C SER A 34 3.45 -10.22 23.34
N ARG A 35 3.50 -9.27 22.38
CA ARG A 35 4.21 -9.44 21.09
C ARG A 35 5.63 -9.99 21.26
N ALA A 36 6.31 -9.60 22.34
CA ALA A 36 7.64 -10.11 22.70
C ALA A 36 7.65 -11.61 23.03
N GLN A 37 6.62 -12.14 23.71
CA GLN A 37 6.51 -13.58 24.00
C GLN A 37 6.21 -14.40 22.74
N TRP A 38 5.37 -13.87 21.84
CA TRP A 38 5.09 -14.53 20.55
C TRP A 38 6.32 -14.57 19.63
N LEU A 39 7.09 -13.47 19.58
CA LEU A 39 8.34 -13.40 18.80
C LEU A 39 9.45 -14.29 19.39
N LYS A 40 9.48 -14.45 20.72
CA LYS A 40 10.42 -15.35 21.40
C LYS A 40 10.10 -16.82 21.09
N GLU A 41 8.82 -17.22 21.13
CA GLU A 41 8.38 -18.57 20.71
C GLU A 41 8.73 -18.86 19.25
N LEU A 42 8.59 -17.88 18.35
CA LEU A 42 8.98 -18.03 16.93
C LEU A 42 10.49 -18.19 16.71
N CYS A 43 11.33 -17.48 17.47
CA CYS A 43 12.77 -17.70 17.39
C CYS A 43 13.15 -19.10 17.88
N THR A 44 12.47 -19.59 18.92
CA THR A 44 12.71 -20.92 19.48
C THR A 44 12.27 -22.03 18.52
N SER A 45 11.16 -21.84 17.79
CA SER A 45 10.68 -22.83 16.81
C SER A 45 11.56 -22.92 15.56
N LEU A 46 12.19 -21.82 15.15
CA LEU A 46 13.17 -21.78 14.06
C LEU A 46 14.49 -22.49 14.41
N GLU A 47 14.86 -22.55 15.69
CA GLU A 47 16.02 -23.32 16.17
C GLU A 47 15.73 -24.84 16.20
N THR A 48 14.50 -25.25 16.54
CA THR A 48 14.12 -26.67 16.61
C THR A 48 13.80 -27.31 15.26
N GLY A 49 13.57 -26.52 14.20
CA GLY A 49 13.24 -27.03 12.86
C GLY A 49 14.39 -27.72 12.13
N ASN A 50 15.59 -27.80 12.74
CA ASN A 50 16.78 -28.36 12.10
C ASN A 50 17.39 -29.51 12.92
N THR A 51 16.57 -30.48 13.34
CA THR A 51 17.05 -31.81 13.75
C THR A 51 15.92 -32.83 13.70
N GLN A 52 15.86 -33.60 12.62
CA GLN A 52 15.29 -34.94 12.63
C GLN A 52 16.33 -35.87 11.99
N PRO A 53 16.94 -36.80 12.74
CA PRO A 53 17.88 -37.76 12.17
C PRO A 53 17.11 -38.89 11.49
N ALA A 54 17.50 -39.21 10.25
CA ALA A 54 17.06 -40.41 9.56
C ALA A 54 17.80 -41.62 10.15
N THR A 55 17.06 -42.58 10.71
CA THR A 55 17.54 -43.92 11.02
C THR A 55 17.36 -44.84 9.81
N VAL A 56 18.44 -45.57 9.52
CA VAL A 56 18.65 -46.52 8.41
C VAL A 56 18.42 -47.95 8.93
N ASP A 57 17.86 -48.82 8.07
CA ASP A 57 18.17 -50.25 7.86
C ASP A 57 17.25 -50.69 6.69
N GLU A 58 17.63 -51.40 5.62
CA GLU A 58 18.70 -52.37 5.33
C GLU A 58 19.03 -52.32 3.81
N THR A 59 20.29 -52.54 3.45
CA THR A 59 20.77 -53.01 2.13
C THR A 59 21.28 -54.45 2.32
N PRO A 60 21.34 -55.35 1.30
CA PRO A 60 22.40 -55.26 0.28
C PRO A 60 21.96 -55.79 -1.11
N SER A 61 22.56 -55.37 -2.22
CA SER A 61 23.79 -56.00 -2.73
C SER A 61 24.38 -55.15 -3.87
N SER A 62 25.61 -54.69 -3.69
CA SER A 62 26.60 -54.51 -4.76
C SER A 62 27.55 -55.74 -4.73
N PRO A 63 28.50 -55.94 -5.67
CA PRO A 63 29.69 -55.08 -5.72
C PRO A 63 30.22 -54.82 -7.15
N GLU A 64 30.81 -53.64 -7.38
CA GLU A 64 32.25 -53.44 -7.67
C GLU A 64 32.59 -53.49 -9.18
N LEU A 65 33.52 -52.70 -9.75
CA LEU A 65 34.76 -52.10 -9.26
C LEU A 65 35.16 -50.87 -10.09
N THR A 66 36.02 -50.06 -9.47
CA THR A 66 36.70 -48.84 -9.93
C THR A 66 38.01 -49.08 -10.69
N GLU A 67 38.48 -47.98 -11.30
CA GLU A 67 39.86 -47.56 -11.57
C GLU A 67 40.59 -47.95 -12.88
N THR A 68 40.68 -46.93 -13.75
CA THR A 68 41.88 -46.35 -14.40
C THR A 68 42.98 -47.26 -14.93
N ALA A 69 43.22 -47.21 -16.25
CA ALA A 69 44.31 -46.42 -16.85
C ALA A 69 44.51 -46.73 -18.35
N SER A 70 44.78 -45.66 -19.11
CA SER A 70 45.63 -45.63 -20.31
C SER A 70 45.18 -46.39 -21.57
N GLN A 71 44.70 -45.68 -22.59
CA GLN A 71 45.48 -45.37 -23.81
C GLN A 71 44.58 -44.77 -24.91
N ILE A 72 45.04 -43.61 -25.36
CA ILE A 72 44.83 -42.93 -26.64
C ILE A 72 44.33 -43.86 -27.77
N VAL A 73 43.24 -43.50 -28.46
CA VAL A 73 43.17 -43.38 -29.93
C VAL A 73 41.95 -42.52 -30.31
N VAL A 74 42.24 -41.52 -31.13
CA VAL A 74 41.36 -40.61 -31.87
C VAL A 74 40.61 -41.40 -32.96
N TYR A 75 39.30 -41.17 -33.12
CA TYR A 75 38.57 -41.53 -34.34
C TYR A 75 37.88 -40.28 -34.90
N GLN A 76 38.39 -39.81 -36.04
CA GLN A 76 37.71 -38.92 -36.98
C GLN A 76 37.25 -39.77 -38.19
N PRO A 77 36.18 -39.39 -38.89
CA PRO A 77 35.57 -40.19 -39.95
C PRO A 77 36.08 -39.80 -41.35
N SER A 78 35.91 -40.70 -42.34
CA SER A 78 35.55 -40.33 -43.74
C SER A 78 35.45 -41.54 -44.68
N GLN A 79 34.45 -41.45 -45.58
CA GLN A 79 34.40 -41.83 -47.01
C GLN A 79 34.76 -43.26 -47.49
N GLY A 80 33.80 -43.85 -48.22
CA GLY A 80 33.94 -44.02 -49.68
C GLY A 80 34.77 -45.19 -50.22
N SER A 81 34.04 -46.21 -50.69
CA SER A 81 34.24 -46.96 -51.94
C SER A 81 35.56 -47.70 -52.26
N SER A 82 35.34 -48.98 -52.61
CA SER A 82 36.00 -49.77 -53.66
C SER A 82 37.48 -50.17 -53.52
N SER A 83 37.66 -51.48 -53.35
CA SER A 83 38.79 -52.31 -53.82
C SER A 83 39.17 -52.06 -55.30
N PRO A 84 40.29 -52.63 -55.85
CA PRO A 84 41.33 -53.46 -55.22
C PRO A 84 42.80 -53.24 -55.70
N GLN A 85 43.75 -53.76 -54.89
CA GLN A 85 45.04 -54.44 -55.16
C GLN A 85 45.89 -54.13 -56.42
N PRO A 86 47.22 -54.32 -56.34
CA PRO A 86 47.72 -55.51 -57.04
C PRO A 86 48.93 -56.24 -56.42
N GLU A 87 48.95 -57.53 -56.76
CA GLU A 87 50.13 -58.40 -56.93
C GLU A 87 50.83 -58.88 -55.64
N LYS A 88 51.15 -60.18 -55.47
CA LYS A 88 52.00 -60.99 -56.36
C LYS A 88 51.81 -62.50 -56.17
N ARG A 89 51.44 -63.15 -57.27
CA ARG A 89 52.03 -64.37 -57.86
C ARG A 89 53.06 -65.19 -57.05
N LYS A 90 52.68 -66.45 -56.77
CA LYS A 90 53.28 -67.74 -57.23
C LYS A 90 53.35 -68.76 -56.08
N ARG A 91 52.76 -69.95 -56.28
CA ARG A 91 53.50 -71.16 -56.69
C ARG A 91 52.56 -72.32 -56.98
N PHE A 92 53.05 -73.14 -57.89
CA PHE A 92 52.44 -74.27 -58.56
C PHE A 92 52.77 -75.55 -57.78
N VAL A 93 51.79 -76.38 -57.46
CA VAL A 93 51.98 -77.82 -57.14
C VAL A 93 50.74 -78.61 -57.59
N LEU A 94 50.91 -79.50 -58.56
CA LEU A 94 50.04 -80.66 -58.85
C LEU A 94 50.44 -81.82 -57.90
N PRO A 95 49.62 -82.87 -57.61
CA PRO A 95 48.82 -83.56 -58.63
C PRO A 95 47.54 -84.32 -58.18
N LYS A 96 46.95 -85.01 -59.18
CA LYS A 96 46.36 -86.37 -59.18
C LYS A 96 44.81 -86.54 -59.23
N THR A 97 44.41 -87.02 -60.41
CA THR A 97 43.37 -88.02 -60.76
C THR A 97 41.98 -87.57 -61.24
N ILE A 98 41.57 -88.23 -62.32
CA ILE A 98 40.31 -88.15 -63.07
C ILE A 98 39.63 -89.53 -62.93
N PRO A 99 38.32 -89.58 -62.62
CA PRO A 99 37.45 -90.67 -63.08
C PRO A 99 36.44 -90.11 -64.11
N ALA A 100 36.42 -90.57 -65.36
CA ALA A 100 35.85 -91.82 -65.84
C ALA A 100 34.31 -91.94 -65.68
N ASN A 101 33.58 -90.82 -65.84
CA ASN A 101 32.21 -90.81 -66.38
C ASN A 101 32.22 -89.86 -67.58
N LEU A 102 32.35 -90.45 -68.78
CA LEU A 102 31.22 -90.70 -69.66
C LEU A 102 30.75 -89.38 -70.26
N VAL A 103 31.16 -89.00 -71.48
CA VAL A 103 30.82 -89.54 -72.81
C VAL A 103 29.67 -88.83 -73.57
N PRO A 104 28.72 -88.06 -72.99
CA PRO A 104 27.87 -87.19 -73.80
C PRO A 104 28.59 -85.89 -74.22
N LEU A 105 29.69 -85.51 -73.55
CA LEU A 105 30.43 -84.28 -73.83
C LEU A 105 31.33 -84.40 -75.07
N VAL A 106 31.76 -85.62 -75.42
CA VAL A 106 32.53 -85.89 -76.65
C VAL A 106 31.60 -85.98 -77.88
N LEU A 107 30.32 -86.33 -77.68
CA LEU A 107 29.32 -86.34 -78.75
C LEU A 107 28.82 -84.91 -79.08
N ALA A 108 28.76 -84.01 -78.08
CA ALA A 108 28.50 -82.59 -78.31
C ALA A 108 29.62 -81.88 -79.08
N LEU A 109 30.86 -82.39 -78.98
CA LEU A 109 32.03 -81.84 -79.68
C LEU A 109 32.04 -82.17 -81.20
N LEU A 110 31.27 -83.17 -81.64
CA LEU A 110 31.23 -83.63 -83.04
C LEU A 110 30.13 -82.98 -83.90
N ILE A 111 29.16 -82.29 -83.28
CA ILE A 111 28.13 -81.51 -84.01
C ILE A 111 28.55 -80.04 -84.19
N LEU A 112 29.59 -79.57 -83.48
CA LEU A 112 30.04 -78.18 -83.52
C LEU A 112 31.18 -77.90 -84.53
N VAL A 113 31.38 -78.77 -85.54
CA VAL A 113 32.52 -78.66 -86.47
C VAL A 113 32.19 -77.96 -87.80
N PRO A 114 30.93 -77.82 -88.27
CA PRO A 114 30.62 -76.86 -89.34
C PRO A 114 30.20 -75.45 -88.85
N GLY A 115 29.97 -75.24 -87.54
CA GLY A 115 29.58 -73.95 -86.96
C GLY A 115 30.74 -73.05 -86.48
N GLY A 116 31.98 -73.53 -86.54
CA GLY A 116 33.14 -72.82 -86.00
C GLY A 116 33.64 -71.64 -86.84
N ILE A 117 33.40 -71.62 -88.15
CA ILE A 117 33.91 -70.58 -89.04
C ILE A 117 32.96 -69.35 -89.09
N GLY A 118 31.64 -69.57 -88.96
CA GLY A 118 30.66 -68.47 -88.90
C GLY A 118 30.71 -67.67 -87.58
N VAL A 119 30.95 -68.34 -86.45
CA VAL A 119 31.06 -67.67 -85.13
C VAL A 119 32.41 -66.95 -85.00
N LEU A 120 33.49 -67.45 -85.60
CA LEU A 120 34.77 -66.73 -85.62
C LEU A 120 34.68 -65.46 -86.47
N ALA A 121 33.98 -65.48 -87.60
CA ALA A 121 33.73 -64.29 -88.42
C ALA A 121 32.81 -63.27 -87.72
N MET A 122 31.75 -63.71 -87.04
CA MET A 122 30.85 -62.81 -86.30
C MET A 122 31.50 -62.28 -85.00
N SER A 123 32.37 -63.04 -84.33
CA SER A 123 33.11 -62.57 -83.14
C SER A 123 34.26 -61.61 -83.49
N LEU A 124 34.82 -61.68 -84.70
CA LEU A 124 35.76 -60.67 -85.20
C LEU A 124 35.05 -59.38 -85.63
N LEU A 125 33.77 -59.45 -86.04
CA LEU A 125 32.95 -58.28 -86.35
C LEU A 125 32.36 -57.61 -85.09
N PHE A 126 32.13 -58.35 -84.00
CA PHE A 126 31.74 -57.80 -82.70
C PHE A 126 32.90 -57.61 -81.70
N ARG A 127 34.13 -57.98 -82.06
CA ARG A 127 35.33 -57.48 -81.37
C ARG A 127 35.55 -56.04 -81.84
N LEU A 128 34.92 -55.10 -81.14
CA LEU A 128 35.44 -53.74 -81.08
C LEU A 128 36.95 -53.85 -80.81
N PRO A 129 37.82 -53.17 -81.59
CA PRO A 129 39.24 -53.15 -81.29
C PRO A 129 39.39 -52.76 -79.82
N ALA A 130 40.14 -53.54 -79.04
CA ALA A 130 40.31 -53.28 -77.63
C ALA A 130 40.74 -51.82 -77.47
N LEU A 131 39.88 -51.01 -76.83
CA LEU A 131 40.20 -49.61 -76.56
C LEU A 131 41.56 -49.63 -75.83
N PRO A 132 42.55 -48.83 -76.29
CA PRO A 132 43.86 -48.83 -75.67
C PRO A 132 43.71 -48.51 -74.18
N ASN A 133 44.39 -49.29 -73.33
CA ASN A 133 44.38 -49.10 -71.88
C ASN A 133 45.24 -47.87 -71.53
N CYS A 134 44.66 -46.69 -71.73
CA CYS A 134 45.28 -45.37 -71.58
C CYS A 134 46.14 -45.17 -70.31
N PRO A 135 45.77 -45.68 -69.12
CA PRO A 135 46.61 -45.53 -67.93
C PRO A 135 47.88 -46.41 -67.91
N LYS A 136 48.11 -47.30 -68.89
CA LYS A 136 49.28 -48.21 -68.94
C LYS A 136 50.22 -47.94 -70.12
N ILE A 137 50.11 -46.80 -70.78
CA ILE A 137 50.90 -46.45 -71.98
C ILE A 137 52.19 -45.74 -71.58
N PHE A 138 53.31 -46.13 -72.19
CA PHE A 138 54.56 -45.39 -72.10
C PHE A 138 54.55 -44.22 -73.10
N TRP A 139 54.28 -43.00 -72.61
CA TRP A 139 54.07 -41.81 -73.43
C TRP A 139 55.19 -41.47 -74.43
N PRO A 140 56.50 -41.65 -74.15
CA PRO A 140 57.57 -41.28 -75.09
C PRO A 140 57.55 -41.98 -76.45
N ILE A 141 56.90 -43.15 -76.58
CA ILE A 141 56.79 -43.91 -77.84
C ILE A 141 55.34 -43.96 -78.39
N ALA A 142 54.39 -43.30 -77.73
CA ALA A 142 52.99 -43.29 -78.13
C ALA A 142 52.77 -42.40 -79.37
N SER A 143 51.99 -42.89 -80.35
CA SER A 143 51.61 -42.09 -81.52
C SER A 143 50.73 -40.91 -81.11
N ALA A 144 50.77 -39.82 -81.88
CA ALA A 144 49.93 -38.64 -81.64
C ALA A 144 48.42 -38.98 -81.68
N SER A 145 48.00 -39.92 -82.54
CA SER A 145 46.61 -40.42 -82.59
C SER A 145 46.20 -41.15 -81.32
N LEU A 146 47.10 -41.92 -80.72
CA LEU A 146 46.87 -42.63 -79.46
C LEU A 146 46.81 -41.68 -78.27
N ARG A 147 47.68 -40.66 -78.25
CA ARG A 147 47.63 -39.59 -77.24
C ARG A 147 46.32 -38.80 -77.30
N LEU A 148 45.91 -38.40 -78.51
CA LEU A 148 44.63 -37.71 -78.74
C LEU A 148 43.44 -38.56 -78.29
N TYR A 149 43.39 -39.84 -78.68
CA TYR A 149 42.32 -40.76 -78.27
C TYR A 149 42.25 -40.92 -76.74
N CYS A 150 43.41 -41.06 -76.08
CA CYS A 150 43.45 -41.20 -74.62
C CYS A 150 43.15 -39.91 -73.88
N ALA A 151 43.52 -38.77 -74.45
CA ALA A 151 43.13 -37.46 -73.93
C ALA A 151 41.62 -37.24 -74.06
N GLU A 152 41.02 -37.59 -75.19
CA GLU A 152 39.55 -37.55 -75.37
C GLU A 152 38.84 -38.48 -74.38
N SER A 153 39.38 -39.67 -74.15
CA SER A 153 38.85 -40.59 -73.13
C SER A 153 38.96 -40.05 -71.71
N ALA A 154 40.01 -39.30 -71.38
CA ALA A 154 40.15 -38.65 -70.08
C ALA A 154 39.17 -37.48 -69.96
N ALA A 155 39.11 -36.60 -70.96
CA ALA A 155 38.18 -35.47 -71.01
C ALA A 155 36.71 -35.90 -70.91
N ASN A 156 36.33 -37.05 -71.48
CA ASN A 156 34.98 -37.61 -71.38
C ASN A 156 34.53 -37.96 -69.96
N LYS A 157 35.43 -38.00 -68.97
CA LYS A 157 35.05 -38.16 -67.56
C LYS A 157 34.51 -36.86 -66.95
N GLN A 158 34.67 -35.72 -67.62
CA GLN A 158 34.10 -34.43 -67.24
C GLN A 158 34.45 -34.00 -65.80
N THR A 159 35.70 -34.24 -65.38
CA THR A 159 36.21 -33.71 -64.11
C THR A 159 37.36 -32.74 -64.38
N VAL A 160 37.54 -31.75 -63.51
CA VAL A 160 38.65 -30.79 -63.61
C VAL A 160 39.99 -31.52 -63.72
N GLN A 161 40.20 -32.56 -62.90
CA GLN A 161 41.44 -33.32 -62.90
C GLN A 161 41.66 -34.11 -64.20
N ASP A 162 40.64 -34.81 -64.70
CA ASP A 162 40.78 -35.60 -65.92
C ASP A 162 40.89 -34.72 -67.19
N LEU A 163 40.28 -33.53 -67.18
CA LEU A 163 40.45 -32.52 -68.25
C LEU A 163 41.88 -31.96 -68.27
N LEU A 164 42.48 -31.69 -67.11
CA LEU A 164 43.88 -31.29 -67.03
C LEU A 164 44.83 -32.38 -67.54
N VAL A 165 44.54 -33.65 -67.20
CA VAL A 165 45.28 -34.80 -67.72
C VAL A 165 45.12 -34.91 -69.25
N ALA A 166 43.93 -34.67 -69.78
CA ALA A 166 43.68 -34.66 -71.22
C ALA A 166 44.52 -33.59 -71.94
N ILE A 167 44.55 -32.37 -71.39
CA ILE A 167 45.30 -31.24 -71.94
C ILE A 167 46.82 -31.52 -71.92
N ASP A 168 47.37 -31.98 -70.80
CA ASP A 168 48.80 -32.28 -70.64
C ASP A 168 49.30 -33.35 -71.64
N LEU A 169 48.47 -34.39 -71.87
CA LEU A 169 48.75 -35.47 -72.83
C LEU A 169 48.99 -34.97 -74.25
N VAL A 170 48.27 -33.93 -74.68
CA VAL A 170 48.28 -33.45 -76.07
C VAL A 170 49.08 -32.17 -76.26
N ASP A 171 49.22 -31.31 -75.24
CA ASP A 171 50.03 -30.09 -75.34
C ASP A 171 51.53 -30.39 -75.41
N SER A 172 51.96 -31.53 -74.87
CA SER A 172 53.33 -32.05 -74.99
C SER A 172 53.76 -32.40 -76.42
N LEU A 173 52.86 -32.36 -77.41
CA LEU A 173 53.16 -32.59 -78.83
C LEU A 173 53.74 -31.31 -79.49
N SER A 174 54.68 -31.49 -80.43
CA SER A 174 55.35 -30.37 -81.12
C SER A 174 54.37 -29.36 -81.75
N LYS A 175 54.76 -28.08 -81.76
CA LYS A 175 53.98 -27.00 -82.39
C LYS A 175 53.86 -27.17 -83.91
N ASP A 176 54.79 -27.88 -84.55
CA ASP A 176 54.80 -28.12 -86.01
C ASP A 176 54.02 -29.40 -86.43
N HIS A 177 53.28 -30.01 -85.51
CA HIS A 177 52.57 -31.27 -85.76
C HIS A 177 51.38 -31.08 -86.74
N PRO A 178 51.14 -31.98 -87.71
CA PRO A 178 50.04 -31.83 -88.70
C PRO A 178 48.63 -31.68 -88.09
N LEU A 179 48.41 -32.26 -86.91
CA LEU A 179 47.14 -32.16 -86.16
C LEU A 179 47.09 -31.00 -85.16
N ARG A 180 48.08 -30.08 -85.15
CA ARG A 180 48.13 -28.98 -84.17
C ARG A 180 46.86 -28.11 -84.14
N PRO A 181 46.22 -27.76 -85.28
CA PRO A 181 44.96 -27.01 -85.26
C PRO A 181 43.85 -27.72 -84.49
N GLU A 182 43.73 -29.05 -84.65
CA GLU A 182 42.74 -29.87 -83.95
C GLU A 182 43.08 -30.00 -82.46
N ILE A 183 44.35 -30.23 -82.12
CA ILE A 183 44.82 -30.26 -80.72
C ILE A 183 44.51 -28.96 -80.00
N ASN A 184 44.82 -27.81 -80.62
CA ASN A 184 44.54 -26.50 -80.03
C ASN A 184 43.03 -26.29 -79.80
N ARG A 185 42.19 -26.72 -80.75
CA ARG A 185 40.72 -26.67 -80.60
C ARG A 185 40.22 -27.51 -79.43
N GLN A 186 40.79 -28.69 -79.22
CA GLN A 186 40.44 -29.58 -78.11
C GLN A 186 40.94 -29.04 -76.77
N ILE A 187 42.17 -28.53 -76.70
CA ILE A 187 42.71 -27.86 -75.51
C ILE A 187 41.83 -26.67 -75.14
N GLU A 188 41.42 -25.85 -76.12
CA GLU A 188 40.52 -24.72 -75.90
C GLU A 188 39.16 -25.18 -75.34
N LYS A 189 38.57 -26.22 -75.95
CA LYS A 189 37.31 -26.81 -75.49
C LYS A 189 37.41 -27.31 -74.04
N TRP A 190 38.43 -28.13 -73.73
CA TRP A 190 38.60 -28.69 -72.39
C TRP A 190 38.93 -27.62 -71.35
N SER A 191 39.65 -26.57 -71.74
CA SER A 191 39.90 -25.41 -70.88
C SER A 191 38.60 -24.65 -70.56
N MET A 192 37.69 -24.52 -71.54
CA MET A 192 36.35 -23.98 -71.30
C MET A 192 35.48 -24.93 -70.46
N ASP A 193 35.60 -26.24 -70.63
CA ASP A 193 34.90 -27.23 -69.81
C ASP A 193 35.33 -27.15 -68.33
N ILE A 194 36.63 -26.92 -68.05
CA ILE A 194 37.13 -26.65 -66.69
C ILE A 194 36.44 -25.40 -66.10
N LEU A 195 36.36 -24.31 -66.86
CA LEU A 195 35.69 -23.09 -66.42
C LEU A 195 34.18 -23.27 -66.21
N ASN A 196 33.53 -24.16 -66.96
CA ASN A 196 32.11 -24.47 -66.79
C ASN A 196 31.86 -25.36 -65.56
N LEU A 197 32.73 -26.33 -65.27
CA LEU A 197 32.67 -27.09 -64.03
C LEU A 197 32.92 -26.20 -62.80
N ALA A 198 33.84 -25.24 -62.91
CA ALA A 198 34.05 -24.24 -61.88
C ALA A 198 32.81 -23.35 -61.67
N GLU A 199 32.11 -22.97 -62.75
CA GLU A 199 30.82 -22.28 -62.65
C GLU A 199 29.78 -23.13 -61.90
N GLU A 200 29.66 -24.44 -62.21
CA GLU A 200 28.75 -25.34 -61.47
C GLU A 200 29.06 -25.40 -59.98
N MET A 201 30.34 -25.45 -59.60
CA MET A 201 30.78 -25.39 -58.20
C MET A 201 30.37 -24.07 -57.54
N PHE A 202 30.57 -22.93 -58.23
CA PHE A 202 30.12 -21.63 -57.75
C PHE A 202 28.60 -21.62 -57.53
N GLN A 203 27.83 -22.08 -58.51
CA GLN A 203 26.37 -22.18 -58.44
C GLN A 203 25.90 -23.13 -57.31
N ALA A 204 26.71 -24.12 -56.94
CA ALA A 204 26.46 -25.03 -55.82
C ALA A 204 26.86 -24.47 -54.43
N GLY A 205 27.41 -23.24 -54.37
CA GLY A 205 27.83 -22.62 -53.11
C GLY A 205 29.28 -22.92 -52.72
N GLN A 206 30.08 -23.47 -53.63
CA GLN A 206 31.48 -23.87 -53.40
C GLN A 206 32.43 -22.85 -54.05
N LEU A 207 32.36 -21.58 -53.62
CA LEU A 207 33.15 -20.49 -54.22
C LEU A 207 34.66 -20.76 -54.18
N SER A 208 35.17 -21.29 -53.07
CA SER A 208 36.61 -21.53 -52.90
C SER A 208 37.10 -22.61 -53.87
N GLU A 209 36.35 -23.71 -54.00
CA GLU A 209 36.61 -24.80 -54.92
C GLU A 209 36.45 -24.39 -56.39
N ALA A 210 35.49 -23.51 -56.68
CA ALA A 210 35.28 -22.93 -58.00
C ALA A 210 36.49 -22.10 -58.45
N ILE A 211 36.96 -21.18 -57.59
CA ILE A 211 38.15 -20.34 -57.86
C ILE A 211 39.38 -21.22 -58.07
N ALA A 212 39.62 -22.18 -57.16
CA ALA A 212 40.77 -23.07 -57.25
C ALA A 212 40.73 -23.99 -58.51
N SER A 213 39.54 -24.29 -59.02
CA SER A 213 39.37 -25.04 -60.27
C SER A 213 39.59 -24.17 -61.49
N ALA A 214 39.10 -22.92 -61.47
CA ALA A 214 39.29 -21.96 -62.56
C ALA A 214 40.77 -21.54 -62.72
N GLU A 215 41.50 -21.36 -61.63
CA GLU A 215 42.93 -21.00 -61.64
C GLU A 215 43.84 -22.08 -62.27
N LYS A 216 43.38 -23.33 -62.36
CA LYS A 216 44.13 -24.43 -63.01
C LYS A 216 44.02 -24.41 -64.54
N THR A 217 43.24 -23.49 -65.12
CA THR A 217 43.05 -23.39 -66.56
C THR A 217 44.37 -22.99 -67.25
N PRO A 218 44.79 -23.66 -68.35
CA PRO A 218 46.07 -23.38 -69.00
C PRO A 218 46.20 -21.95 -69.55
N GLU A 219 47.32 -21.28 -69.29
CA GLU A 219 47.56 -19.85 -69.57
C GLU A 219 47.57 -19.47 -71.07
N HIS A 220 47.92 -20.40 -71.96
CA HIS A 220 48.05 -20.15 -73.41
C HIS A 220 46.78 -20.50 -74.20
N THR A 221 45.60 -20.25 -73.62
CA THR A 221 44.30 -20.54 -74.23
C THR A 221 43.38 -19.32 -74.20
N PRO A 222 42.42 -19.19 -75.14
CA PRO A 222 41.39 -18.16 -75.04
C PRO A 222 40.57 -18.21 -73.74
N ALA A 223 40.44 -19.40 -73.14
CA ALA A 223 39.81 -19.60 -71.83
C ALA A 223 40.57 -18.89 -70.70
N ALA A 224 41.90 -18.79 -70.77
CA ALA A 224 42.71 -18.08 -69.76
C ALA A 224 42.31 -16.61 -69.61
N ALA A 225 41.88 -15.95 -70.71
CA ALA A 225 41.40 -14.57 -70.67
C ALA A 225 40.05 -14.41 -69.94
N GLN A 226 39.30 -15.50 -69.74
CA GLN A 226 38.01 -15.51 -69.04
C GLN A 226 38.16 -15.87 -67.55
N VAL A 227 39.28 -16.47 -67.13
CA VAL A 227 39.49 -16.95 -65.75
C VAL A 227 39.35 -15.83 -64.73
N SER A 228 40.17 -14.77 -64.86
CA SER A 228 40.14 -13.63 -63.93
C SER A 228 38.77 -12.95 -63.92
N LYS A 229 38.18 -12.75 -65.10
CA LYS A 229 36.87 -12.13 -65.25
C LYS A 229 35.76 -12.91 -64.52
N ARG A 230 35.73 -14.24 -64.66
CA ARG A 230 34.74 -15.08 -63.96
C ARG A 230 34.98 -15.07 -62.45
N ILE A 231 36.23 -15.18 -62.01
CA ILE A 231 36.58 -15.12 -60.58
C ILE A 231 36.13 -13.79 -59.96
N ASP A 232 36.39 -12.67 -60.63
CA ASP A 232 35.99 -11.34 -60.15
C ASP A 232 34.46 -11.23 -60.05
N GLN A 233 33.74 -11.72 -61.07
CA GLN A 233 32.27 -11.77 -61.08
C GLN A 233 31.72 -12.64 -59.95
N TRP A 234 32.29 -13.82 -59.72
CA TRP A 234 31.86 -14.71 -58.64
C TRP A 234 32.08 -14.08 -57.27
N ARG A 235 33.22 -13.41 -57.06
CA ARG A 235 33.51 -12.69 -55.81
C ARG A 235 32.52 -11.54 -55.59
N GLU A 236 32.25 -10.74 -56.61
CA GLU A 236 31.30 -9.63 -56.53
C GLU A 236 29.88 -10.12 -56.16
N ILE A 237 29.38 -11.14 -56.86
CA ILE A 237 28.07 -11.74 -56.58
C ILE A 237 28.03 -12.33 -55.16
N TRP A 238 29.10 -12.99 -54.74
CA TRP A 238 29.18 -13.60 -53.41
C TRP A 238 29.19 -12.55 -52.30
N ASP A 239 29.98 -11.49 -52.47
CA ASP A 239 30.06 -10.39 -51.51
C ASP A 239 28.72 -9.65 -51.40
N GLU A 240 28.04 -9.41 -52.52
CA GLU A 240 26.69 -8.81 -52.54
C GLU A 240 25.65 -9.71 -51.85
N ALA A 241 25.69 -11.03 -52.10
CA ALA A 241 24.81 -12.00 -51.47
C ALA A 241 25.03 -12.06 -49.95
N GLU A 242 26.28 -12.11 -49.51
CA GLU A 242 26.63 -12.12 -48.09
C GLU A 242 26.19 -10.83 -47.38
N GLN A 243 26.41 -9.67 -48.00
CA GLN A 243 25.93 -8.39 -47.47
C GLN A 243 24.40 -8.35 -47.36
N THR A 244 23.69 -8.82 -48.38
CA THR A 244 22.22 -8.92 -48.40
C THR A 244 21.73 -9.83 -47.26
N TYR A 245 22.39 -10.97 -47.06
CA TYR A 245 22.06 -11.93 -46.01
C TYR A 245 22.25 -11.31 -44.62
N GLN A 246 23.44 -10.74 -44.35
CA GLN A 246 23.76 -10.09 -43.07
C GLN A 246 22.83 -8.92 -42.75
N LYS A 247 22.46 -8.13 -43.77
CA LYS A 247 21.52 -7.01 -43.59
C LYS A 247 20.12 -7.49 -43.24
N SER A 248 19.67 -8.60 -43.83
CA SER A 248 18.40 -9.22 -43.44
C SER A 248 18.43 -9.71 -41.99
N GLU A 249 19.53 -10.34 -41.55
CA GLU A 249 19.72 -10.72 -40.14
C GLU A 249 19.64 -9.54 -39.19
N GLU A 250 20.33 -8.44 -39.51
CA GLU A 250 20.32 -7.24 -38.68
C GLU A 250 18.92 -6.62 -38.59
N LEU A 251 18.18 -6.59 -39.71
CA LEU A 251 16.79 -6.15 -39.70
C LEU A 251 15.90 -7.05 -38.83
N MET A 252 16.18 -8.35 -38.77
CA MET A 252 15.49 -9.27 -37.85
C MET A 252 15.82 -8.98 -36.37
N ARG A 253 17.09 -8.72 -36.04
CA ARG A 253 17.51 -8.30 -34.68
C ARG A 253 16.83 -7.01 -34.23
N GLN A 254 16.51 -6.12 -35.19
CA GLN A 254 15.78 -4.88 -34.97
C GLN A 254 14.25 -5.02 -35.01
N GLU A 255 13.72 -6.25 -35.11
CA GLU A 255 12.28 -6.55 -35.24
C GLU A 255 11.62 -5.94 -36.50
N LYS A 256 12.42 -5.53 -37.51
CA LYS A 256 11.96 -4.94 -38.78
C LYS A 256 11.72 -6.02 -39.84
N LEU A 257 10.85 -6.97 -39.54
CA LEU A 257 10.67 -8.21 -40.30
C LEU A 257 10.20 -8.02 -41.75
N ASN A 258 9.37 -7.01 -42.00
CA ASN A 258 8.92 -6.70 -43.37
C ASN A 258 10.09 -6.23 -44.25
N LEU A 259 11.02 -5.47 -43.67
CA LEU A 259 12.23 -5.02 -44.37
C LEU A 259 13.21 -6.17 -44.53
N ALA A 260 13.37 -7.02 -43.51
CA ALA A 260 14.21 -8.22 -43.59
C ALA A 260 13.78 -9.15 -44.73
N PHE A 261 12.46 -9.38 -44.86
CA PHE A 261 11.90 -10.18 -45.96
C PHE A 261 12.13 -9.52 -47.32
N LYS A 262 11.90 -8.21 -47.44
CA LYS A 262 12.18 -7.47 -48.68
C LYS A 262 13.65 -7.59 -49.07
N GLU A 263 14.58 -7.44 -48.13
CA GLU A 263 16.01 -7.59 -48.39
C GLU A 263 16.34 -9.03 -48.84
N ALA A 264 15.77 -10.04 -48.18
CA ALA A 264 15.98 -11.44 -48.53
C ALA A 264 15.60 -11.76 -49.99
N THR A 265 14.57 -11.11 -50.55
CA THR A 265 14.18 -11.33 -51.95
C THR A 265 15.23 -10.92 -52.98
N LEU A 266 16.19 -10.06 -52.61
CA LEU A 266 17.28 -9.68 -53.50
C LEU A 266 18.16 -10.90 -53.86
N LEU A 267 18.31 -11.86 -52.94
CA LEU A 267 19.06 -13.11 -53.17
C LEU A 267 18.55 -13.93 -54.35
N LEU A 268 17.27 -13.78 -54.72
CA LEU A 268 16.66 -14.51 -55.85
C LEU A 268 17.22 -14.08 -57.21
N ASN A 269 17.78 -12.88 -57.32
CA ASN A 269 18.18 -12.27 -58.60
C ASN A 269 19.70 -12.03 -58.73
N LEU A 270 20.51 -12.48 -57.77
CA LEU A 270 21.97 -12.24 -57.76
C LEU A 270 22.77 -13.12 -58.74
N GLY A 271 22.13 -14.10 -59.39
CA GLY A 271 22.78 -14.96 -60.38
C GLY A 271 23.54 -16.16 -59.78
N ASN A 272 23.21 -16.57 -58.55
CA ASN A 272 23.75 -17.77 -57.92
C ASN A 272 22.64 -18.68 -57.36
N ASN A 273 22.60 -19.95 -57.80
CA ASN A 273 21.54 -20.90 -57.45
C ASN A 273 21.52 -21.26 -55.96
N TYR A 274 22.68 -21.44 -55.32
CA TYR A 274 22.77 -21.73 -53.89
C TYR A 274 22.17 -20.60 -53.04
N TRP A 275 22.49 -19.34 -53.37
CA TRP A 275 21.93 -18.18 -52.68
C TRP A 275 20.42 -18.03 -52.93
N ALA A 276 19.98 -18.19 -54.19
CA ALA A 276 18.58 -18.06 -54.58
C ALA A 276 17.67 -19.18 -54.05
N THR A 277 18.22 -20.35 -53.72
CA THR A 277 17.43 -21.51 -53.25
C THR A 277 17.68 -21.79 -51.77
N THR A 278 18.85 -22.31 -51.42
CA THR A 278 19.16 -22.86 -50.10
C THR A 278 19.25 -21.76 -49.04
N LYS A 279 20.05 -20.72 -49.30
CA LYS A 279 20.22 -19.62 -48.35
C LYS A 279 18.97 -18.75 -48.25
N TYR A 280 18.31 -18.47 -49.37
CA TYR A 280 17.02 -17.79 -49.37
C TYR A 280 15.99 -18.53 -48.50
N GLN A 281 15.82 -19.84 -48.69
CA GLN A 281 14.88 -20.62 -47.88
C GLN A 281 15.23 -20.57 -46.39
N THR A 282 16.50 -20.79 -46.05
CA THR A 282 17.00 -20.71 -44.67
C THR A 282 16.67 -19.35 -44.05
N LEU A 283 16.89 -18.26 -44.79
CA LEU A 283 16.62 -16.90 -44.33
C LEU A 283 15.11 -16.67 -44.15
N THR A 284 14.26 -17.17 -45.05
CA THR A 284 12.81 -17.06 -44.89
C THR A 284 12.26 -17.86 -43.70
N ASP A 285 12.84 -19.03 -43.41
CA ASP A 285 12.47 -19.85 -42.25
C ASP A 285 12.84 -19.12 -40.95
N LEU A 286 14.05 -18.52 -40.89
CA LEU A 286 14.47 -17.67 -39.76
C LEU A 286 13.59 -16.45 -39.58
N ILE A 287 13.14 -15.80 -40.68
CA ILE A 287 12.18 -14.69 -40.62
C ILE A 287 10.84 -15.15 -40.04
N ALA A 288 10.36 -16.34 -40.42
CA ALA A 288 9.12 -16.90 -39.90
C ALA A 288 9.21 -17.20 -38.40
N ILE A 289 10.30 -17.84 -37.95
CA ILE A 289 10.59 -18.08 -36.52
C ILE A 289 10.64 -16.76 -35.75
N THR A 290 11.40 -15.78 -36.26
CA THR A 290 11.56 -14.46 -35.63
C THR A 290 10.23 -13.71 -35.56
N ARG A 291 9.33 -13.89 -36.54
CA ARG A 291 7.98 -13.30 -36.53
C ARG A 291 7.12 -13.83 -35.39
N GLU A 292 7.08 -15.15 -35.22
CA GLU A 292 6.32 -15.76 -34.13
C GLU A 292 6.87 -15.29 -32.76
N ASP A 293 8.18 -15.26 -32.63
CA ASP A 293 8.85 -14.86 -31.39
C ASP A 293 8.72 -13.36 -31.09
N SER A 294 8.71 -12.50 -32.11
CA SER A 294 8.43 -11.07 -31.93
C SER A 294 7.02 -10.86 -31.38
N GLN A 295 6.03 -11.67 -31.80
CA GLN A 295 4.68 -11.59 -31.23
C GLN A 295 4.64 -12.04 -29.76
N LYS A 296 5.36 -13.10 -29.39
CA LYS A 296 5.49 -13.53 -27.99
C LYS A 296 6.15 -12.44 -27.15
N LEU A 297 7.22 -11.84 -27.67
CA LEU A 297 7.97 -10.78 -27.00
C LEU A 297 7.13 -9.50 -26.84
N ALA A 298 6.34 -9.12 -27.85
CA ALA A 298 5.41 -7.99 -27.76
C ALA A 298 4.33 -8.21 -26.68
N LYS A 299 3.74 -9.41 -26.61
CA LYS A 299 2.80 -9.77 -25.54
C LYS A 299 3.47 -9.73 -24.16
N ALA A 300 4.69 -10.26 -24.05
CA ALA A 300 5.47 -10.21 -22.82
C ALA A 300 5.73 -8.75 -22.38
N ARG A 301 6.12 -7.86 -23.30
CA ARG A 301 6.33 -6.42 -23.00
C ARG A 301 5.07 -5.73 -22.47
N ILE A 302 3.89 -6.07 -23.00
CA ILE A 302 2.60 -5.57 -22.47
C ILE A 302 2.39 -6.02 -21.01
N LEU A 303 2.68 -7.29 -20.70
CA LEU A 303 2.59 -7.83 -19.34
C LEU A 303 3.66 -7.24 -18.41
N ILE A 304 4.88 -6.97 -18.89
CA ILE A 304 5.97 -6.32 -18.12
C ILE A 304 5.60 -4.89 -17.71
N ALA A 305 4.84 -4.19 -18.55
CA ALA A 305 4.35 -2.85 -18.26
C ALA A 305 3.30 -2.82 -17.14
N GLN A 306 2.61 -3.95 -16.90
CA GLN A 306 1.71 -4.09 -15.77
C GLN A 306 2.54 -4.19 -14.48
N SER A 307 2.11 -3.54 -13.40
CA SER A 307 2.82 -3.54 -12.12
C SER A 307 2.37 -4.68 -11.20
N SER A 308 2.37 -5.91 -11.72
CA SER A 308 1.89 -7.10 -11.01
C SER A 308 2.90 -8.24 -11.11
N LEU A 309 3.09 -8.94 -9.99
CA LEU A 309 3.96 -10.11 -9.89
C LEU A 309 3.54 -11.23 -10.86
N ASP A 310 2.24 -11.52 -10.95
CA ASP A 310 1.74 -12.59 -11.80
C ASP A 310 1.95 -12.26 -13.29
N SER A 311 1.73 -11.00 -13.68
CA SER A 311 1.99 -10.54 -15.05
C SER A 311 3.46 -10.67 -15.43
N TRP A 312 4.38 -10.37 -14.50
CA TRP A 312 5.82 -10.52 -14.75
C TRP A 312 6.24 -11.98 -14.92
N ILE A 313 5.66 -12.90 -14.14
CA ILE A 313 5.93 -14.33 -14.24
C ILE A 313 5.39 -14.89 -15.57
N GLU A 314 4.18 -14.48 -15.95
CA GLU A 314 3.59 -14.86 -17.24
C GLU A 314 4.43 -14.32 -18.41
N ALA A 315 4.90 -13.07 -18.32
CA ALA A 315 5.79 -12.49 -19.31
C ALA A 315 7.10 -13.29 -19.46
N ALA A 316 7.74 -13.65 -18.34
CA ALA A 316 8.94 -14.48 -18.36
C ALA A 316 8.67 -15.84 -19.04
N GLY A 317 7.55 -16.48 -18.71
CA GLY A 317 7.15 -17.75 -19.33
C GLY A 317 6.86 -17.66 -20.84
N LEU A 318 6.47 -16.49 -21.36
CA LEU A 318 6.39 -16.25 -22.81
C LEU A 318 7.78 -16.11 -23.44
N ILE A 319 8.70 -15.42 -22.76
CA ILE A 319 10.06 -15.18 -23.27
C ILE A 319 10.91 -16.45 -23.24
N GLU A 320 10.73 -17.32 -22.25
CA GLU A 320 11.43 -18.62 -22.17
C GLU A 320 11.02 -19.60 -23.29
N LYS A 321 9.90 -19.34 -23.97
CA LYS A 321 9.41 -20.15 -25.12
C LYS A 321 9.91 -19.65 -26.48
N LEU A 322 10.80 -18.65 -26.50
CA LEU A 322 11.45 -18.20 -27.74
C LEU A 322 12.33 -19.32 -28.29
N SER A 323 12.40 -19.42 -29.62
CA SER A 323 13.23 -20.42 -30.29
C SER A 323 14.72 -20.14 -30.04
N PRO A 324 15.55 -21.18 -29.82
CA PRO A 324 17.01 -21.03 -29.77
C PRO A 324 17.63 -20.44 -31.04
N GLU A 325 16.97 -20.62 -32.19
CA GLU A 325 17.41 -20.14 -33.52
C GLU A 325 16.97 -18.69 -33.80
N SER A 326 16.15 -18.12 -32.93
CA SER A 326 15.59 -16.78 -33.10
C SER A 326 16.61 -15.68 -32.83
N TYR A 327 16.66 -14.67 -33.71
CA TYR A 327 17.48 -13.48 -33.51
C TYR A 327 17.04 -12.60 -32.33
N LEU A 328 15.88 -12.88 -31.72
CA LEU A 328 15.36 -12.13 -30.58
C LEU A 328 15.69 -12.76 -29.22
N LYS A 329 16.41 -13.88 -29.18
CA LYS A 329 16.75 -14.57 -27.93
C LYS A 329 17.53 -13.67 -26.96
N ASP A 330 18.50 -12.92 -27.46
CA ASP A 330 19.29 -11.99 -26.63
C ASP A 330 18.46 -10.79 -26.14
N ALA A 331 17.53 -10.32 -26.97
CA ALA A 331 16.58 -9.28 -26.57
C ALA A 331 15.65 -9.80 -25.46
N GLY A 332 15.11 -11.01 -25.62
CA GLY A 332 14.32 -11.68 -24.59
C GLY A 332 15.08 -11.89 -23.29
N GLN A 333 16.34 -12.32 -23.37
CA GLN A 333 17.18 -12.52 -22.18
C GLN A 333 17.39 -11.23 -21.37
N LYS A 334 17.51 -10.08 -22.05
CA LYS A 334 17.57 -8.76 -21.39
C LYS A 334 16.25 -8.42 -20.68
N GLU A 335 15.11 -8.73 -21.29
CA GLU A 335 13.79 -8.53 -20.70
C GLU A 335 13.57 -9.43 -19.47
N ILE A 336 13.98 -10.69 -19.52
CA ILE A 336 13.95 -11.61 -18.36
C ILE A 336 14.80 -11.07 -17.21
N THR A 337 15.99 -10.53 -17.50
CA THR A 337 16.85 -9.92 -16.47
C THR A 337 16.18 -8.70 -15.83
N THR A 338 15.45 -7.92 -16.64
CA THR A 338 14.66 -6.77 -16.18
C THR A 338 13.50 -7.22 -15.28
N ILE A 339 12.77 -8.27 -15.69
CA ILE A 339 11.72 -8.90 -14.88
C ILE A 339 12.28 -9.36 -13.54
N GLY A 340 13.39 -10.11 -13.53
CA GLY A 340 14.02 -10.59 -12.31
C GLY A 340 14.39 -9.44 -11.36
N SER A 341 14.89 -8.33 -11.89
CA SER A 341 15.21 -7.12 -11.11
C SER A 341 13.97 -6.44 -10.53
N LYS A 342 12.85 -6.38 -11.28
CA LYS A 342 11.57 -5.85 -10.78
C LYS A 342 11.02 -6.71 -9.64
N ILE A 343 11.02 -8.04 -9.80
CA ILE A 343 10.58 -8.97 -8.75
C ILE A 343 11.46 -8.85 -7.51
N MET A 344 12.79 -8.74 -7.67
CA MET A 344 13.70 -8.51 -6.54
C MET A 344 13.38 -7.22 -5.80
N THR A 345 13.11 -6.12 -6.53
CA THR A 345 12.72 -4.84 -5.94
C THR A 345 11.44 -4.96 -5.10
N LEU A 346 10.43 -5.65 -5.63
CA LEU A 346 9.19 -5.92 -4.90
C LEU A 346 9.43 -6.77 -3.64
N ALA A 347 10.29 -7.79 -3.72
CA ALA A 347 10.68 -8.58 -2.56
C ALA A 347 11.36 -7.72 -1.48
N GLU A 348 12.24 -6.81 -1.87
CA GLU A 348 12.93 -5.89 -0.96
C GLU A 348 11.98 -4.91 -0.27
N GLU A 349 11.01 -4.36 -0.99
CA GLU A 349 9.97 -3.50 -0.42
C GLU A 349 9.10 -4.28 0.57
N THR A 350 8.71 -5.49 0.21
CA THR A 350 7.96 -6.41 1.08
C THR A 350 8.72 -6.72 2.37
N LEU A 351 10.04 -6.89 2.27
CA LEU A 351 10.91 -7.10 3.44
C LEU A 351 10.95 -5.87 4.36
N LYS A 352 11.05 -4.66 3.80
CA LYS A 352 11.02 -3.40 4.57
C LYS A 352 9.71 -3.24 5.36
N ASN A 353 8.60 -3.75 4.84
CA ASN A 353 7.30 -3.75 5.50
C ASN A 353 7.17 -4.81 6.61
N GLY A 354 8.20 -5.62 6.87
CA GLY A 354 8.24 -6.62 7.94
C GLY A 354 7.78 -8.03 7.55
N ASN A 355 7.30 -8.21 6.31
CA ASN A 355 6.78 -9.49 5.82
C ASN A 355 7.89 -10.35 5.19
N TRP A 356 8.83 -10.81 6.01
CA TRP A 356 10.03 -11.52 5.54
C TRP A 356 9.72 -12.84 4.80
N GLN A 357 8.67 -13.58 5.21
CA GLN A 357 8.27 -14.83 4.53
C GLN A 357 7.79 -14.54 3.11
N GLU A 358 6.91 -13.54 2.97
CA GLU A 358 6.37 -13.16 1.67
C GLU A 358 7.45 -12.57 0.77
N ALA A 359 8.37 -11.78 1.32
CA ALA A 359 9.53 -11.28 0.60
C ALA A 359 10.37 -12.43 0.01
N ILE A 360 10.64 -13.48 0.79
CA ILE A 360 11.36 -14.67 0.29
C ILE A 360 10.55 -15.39 -0.79
N ASN A 361 9.24 -15.55 -0.60
CA ASN A 361 8.37 -16.18 -1.59
C ASN A 361 8.39 -15.43 -2.92
N ILE A 362 8.32 -14.10 -2.89
CA ILE A 362 8.40 -13.24 -4.07
C ILE A 362 9.76 -13.40 -4.76
N ALA A 363 10.87 -13.32 -4.02
CA ALA A 363 12.21 -13.49 -4.58
C ALA A 363 12.41 -14.88 -5.21
N ASN A 364 11.82 -15.93 -4.64
CA ASN A 364 11.90 -17.30 -5.17
C ASN A 364 11.09 -17.49 -6.47
N LYS A 365 10.20 -16.57 -6.83
CA LYS A 365 9.49 -16.57 -8.11
C LYS A 365 10.31 -15.96 -9.25
N ILE A 366 11.52 -15.46 -9.00
CA ILE A 366 12.43 -14.99 -10.05
C ILE A 366 12.80 -16.19 -10.94
N PRO A 367 12.58 -16.10 -12.26
CA PRO A 367 12.86 -17.20 -13.17
C PRO A 367 14.36 -17.50 -13.23
N GLY A 368 14.71 -18.78 -13.35
CA GLY A 368 16.12 -19.19 -13.37
C GLY A 368 16.89 -18.65 -14.59
N SER A 369 16.18 -18.43 -15.69
CA SER A 369 16.72 -17.77 -16.89
C SER A 369 17.20 -16.35 -16.61
N ALA A 370 16.79 -15.68 -15.53
CA ALA A 370 17.25 -14.33 -15.18
C ALA A 370 18.70 -14.26 -14.70
N ASN A 371 19.36 -15.39 -14.41
CA ASN A 371 20.72 -15.44 -13.88
C ASN A 371 20.93 -14.65 -12.57
N LEU A 372 19.91 -14.59 -11.71
CA LEU A 372 19.92 -13.88 -10.41
C LEU A 372 19.84 -14.83 -9.20
N GLN A 373 20.09 -16.12 -9.37
CA GLN A 373 19.92 -17.13 -8.33
C GLN A 373 20.82 -16.89 -7.12
N GLU A 374 22.03 -16.38 -7.33
CA GLU A 374 22.91 -16.00 -6.23
C GLU A 374 22.35 -14.82 -5.43
N ASN A 375 21.77 -13.82 -6.11
CA ASN A 375 21.08 -12.70 -5.49
C ASN A 375 19.89 -13.19 -4.67
N VAL A 376 19.10 -14.14 -5.17
CA VAL A 376 17.96 -14.74 -4.44
C VAL A 376 18.43 -15.46 -3.18
N LYS A 377 19.51 -16.23 -3.27
CA LYS A 377 20.12 -16.92 -2.10
C LYS A 377 20.59 -15.92 -1.05
N ASP A 378 21.33 -14.89 -1.45
CA ASP A 378 21.81 -13.86 -0.53
C ASP A 378 20.66 -13.04 0.06
N PHE A 379 19.65 -12.72 -0.76
CA PHE A 379 18.45 -12.03 -0.30
C PHE A 379 17.73 -12.85 0.76
N THR A 380 17.62 -14.16 0.57
CA THR A 380 17.02 -15.08 1.56
C THR A 380 17.79 -15.06 2.88
N VAL A 381 19.13 -15.01 2.84
CA VAL A 381 19.96 -14.86 4.05
C VAL A 381 19.67 -13.53 4.74
N LEU A 382 19.63 -12.41 4.00
CA LEU A 382 19.31 -11.09 4.56
C LEU A 382 17.88 -10.99 5.11
N ALA A 383 16.90 -11.59 4.43
CA ALA A 383 15.52 -11.61 4.86
C ALA A 383 15.36 -12.38 6.18
N LYS A 384 16.03 -13.54 6.31
CA LYS A 384 16.06 -14.32 7.55
C LYS A 384 16.82 -13.60 8.67
N ALA A 385 17.91 -12.89 8.34
CA ALA A 385 18.67 -12.09 9.31
C ALA A 385 17.85 -10.94 9.91
N ASN A 386 16.85 -10.42 9.19
CA ASN A 386 15.95 -9.40 9.74
C ASN A 386 15.05 -9.95 10.86
N VAL A 387 14.75 -11.25 10.92
CA VAL A 387 13.88 -11.85 11.95
C VAL A 387 14.42 -11.60 13.37
N PRO A 388 15.66 -11.98 13.71
CA PRO A 388 16.21 -11.66 15.02
C PRO A 388 16.47 -10.15 15.21
N ALA A 389 16.71 -9.38 14.15
CA ALA A 389 16.84 -7.92 14.25
C ALA A 389 15.53 -7.25 14.72
N LEU A 390 14.37 -7.77 14.30
CA LEU A 390 13.06 -7.29 14.72
C LEU A 390 12.77 -7.47 16.22
N LEU A 391 13.51 -8.33 16.92
CA LEU A 391 13.42 -8.43 18.39
C LEU A 391 13.92 -7.16 19.07
N ASP A 392 14.76 -6.40 18.37
CA ASP A 392 15.27 -5.11 18.82
C ASP A 392 16.06 -5.17 20.13
N THR A 393 16.75 -6.31 20.35
CA THR A 393 17.62 -6.57 21.49
C THR A 393 19.07 -6.66 21.04
N VAL A 394 20.01 -6.41 21.95
CA VAL A 394 21.45 -6.60 21.66
C VAL A 394 21.74 -8.01 21.13
N VAL A 395 21.10 -9.03 21.70
CA VAL A 395 21.27 -10.44 21.27
C VAL A 395 20.68 -10.64 19.87
N GLY A 396 19.47 -10.15 19.61
CA GLY A 396 18.81 -10.26 18.31
C GLY A 396 19.61 -9.58 17.20
N LEU A 397 20.11 -8.36 17.43
CA LEU A 397 20.94 -7.62 16.46
C LEU A 397 22.28 -8.32 16.21
N LYS A 398 22.93 -8.87 17.24
CA LYS A 398 24.16 -9.68 17.06
C LYS A 398 23.90 -10.93 16.21
N ASN A 399 22.78 -11.62 16.44
CA ASN A 399 22.39 -12.76 15.64
C ASN A 399 22.10 -12.38 14.18
N ALA A 400 21.45 -11.24 13.95
CA ALA A 400 21.21 -10.69 12.62
C ALA A 400 22.52 -10.40 11.87
N ILE A 401 23.47 -9.72 12.54
CA ILE A 401 24.80 -9.44 12.00
C ILE A 401 25.53 -10.74 11.63
N ALA A 402 25.56 -11.73 12.54
CA ALA A 402 26.22 -13.00 12.29
C ALA A 402 25.62 -13.76 11.09
N GLN A 403 24.31 -13.64 10.87
CA GLN A 403 23.66 -14.21 9.68
C GLN A 403 24.03 -13.46 8.40
N ALA A 404 24.00 -12.12 8.41
CA ALA A 404 24.37 -11.32 7.25
C ALA A 404 25.86 -11.45 6.88
N GLN A 405 26.74 -11.69 7.86
CA GLN A 405 28.17 -11.93 7.65
C GLN A 405 28.47 -13.22 6.87
N LYS A 406 27.50 -14.14 6.74
CA LYS A 406 27.65 -15.34 5.90
C LYS A 406 27.76 -15.00 4.40
N ILE A 407 27.36 -13.79 4.01
CA ILE A 407 27.50 -13.28 2.65
C ILE A 407 28.93 -12.77 2.49
N GLY A 408 29.77 -13.53 1.78
CA GLY A 408 31.17 -13.20 1.51
C GLY A 408 31.35 -12.00 0.57
N GLN A 409 32.60 -11.53 0.43
CA GLN A 409 32.93 -10.31 -0.34
C GLN A 409 32.64 -10.42 -1.84
N ASP A 410 32.77 -11.62 -2.41
CA ASP A 410 32.57 -11.87 -3.84
C ASP A 410 31.09 -12.06 -4.22
N ARG A 411 30.18 -11.93 -3.25
CA ARG A 411 28.75 -12.22 -3.42
C ARG A 411 27.97 -11.00 -3.91
N PRO A 412 26.95 -11.17 -4.78
CA PRO A 412 26.21 -10.06 -5.39
C PRO A 412 25.61 -9.05 -4.40
N LEU A 413 25.15 -9.50 -3.23
CA LEU A 413 24.53 -8.62 -2.22
C LEU A 413 25.45 -8.26 -1.05
N TYR A 414 26.78 -8.44 -1.18
CA TYR A 414 27.73 -8.13 -0.11
C TYR A 414 27.61 -6.68 0.40
N GLN A 415 27.61 -5.69 -0.51
CA GLN A 415 27.51 -4.28 -0.13
C GLN A 415 26.21 -3.97 0.62
N LYS A 416 25.13 -4.64 0.22
CA LYS A 416 23.84 -4.52 0.89
C LYS A 416 23.88 -5.15 2.29
N ALA A 417 24.49 -6.33 2.42
CA ALA A 417 24.72 -6.97 3.72
C ALA A 417 25.54 -6.07 4.66
N GLN A 418 26.60 -5.42 4.17
CA GLN A 418 27.40 -4.48 4.96
C GLN A 418 26.60 -3.25 5.41
N SER A 419 25.67 -2.76 4.59
CA SER A 419 24.75 -1.68 4.98
C SER A 419 23.87 -2.09 6.16
N TYR A 420 23.23 -3.28 6.08
CA TYR A 420 22.45 -3.83 7.19
C TYR A 420 23.30 -4.01 8.46
N ILE A 421 24.50 -4.56 8.32
CA ILE A 421 25.43 -4.78 9.43
C ILE A 421 25.77 -3.47 10.13
N ARG A 422 26.13 -2.40 9.39
CA ARG A 422 26.41 -1.09 10.00
C ARG A 422 25.22 -0.53 10.76
N ASN A 423 24.03 -0.56 10.15
CA ASN A 423 22.80 -0.07 10.79
C ASN A 423 22.47 -0.85 12.08
N TRP A 424 22.66 -2.18 12.08
CA TRP A 424 22.46 -3.00 13.27
C TRP A 424 23.56 -2.78 14.32
N GLN A 425 24.81 -2.55 13.92
CA GLN A 425 25.90 -2.21 14.85
C GLN A 425 25.65 -0.90 15.57
N GLU A 426 25.20 0.14 14.86
CA GLU A 426 24.79 1.41 15.47
C GLU A 426 23.62 1.19 16.44
N SER A 427 22.61 0.43 16.01
CA SER A 427 21.45 0.09 16.85
C SER A 427 21.84 -0.65 18.13
N ILE A 428 22.87 -1.50 18.11
CA ILE A 428 23.34 -2.22 19.31
C ILE A 428 23.81 -1.24 20.38
N ALA A 429 24.56 -0.20 20.02
CA ALA A 429 25.07 0.78 20.98
C ALA A 429 23.93 1.53 21.68
N ASP A 430 22.90 1.90 20.91
CA ASP A 430 21.74 2.62 21.42
C ASP A 430 20.86 1.73 22.30
N VAL A 431 20.56 0.50 21.86
CA VAL A 431 19.78 -0.48 22.65
C VAL A 431 20.51 -0.81 23.95
N ALA A 432 21.83 -1.04 23.90
CA ALA A 432 22.61 -1.32 25.11
C ALA A 432 22.60 -0.14 26.09
N THR A 433 22.57 1.09 25.58
CA THR A 433 22.49 2.31 26.39
C THR A 433 21.14 2.42 27.08
N LEU A 434 20.04 2.19 26.36
CA LEU A 434 18.69 2.15 26.92
C LEU A 434 18.53 1.02 27.95
N GLU A 435 18.99 -0.19 27.64
CA GLU A 435 18.95 -1.32 28.58
C GLU A 435 19.72 -1.04 29.87
N ARG A 436 20.91 -0.44 29.77
CA ARG A 436 21.68 -0.01 30.94
C ARG A 436 20.94 1.04 31.74
N ALA A 437 20.34 2.03 31.08
CA ALA A 437 19.55 3.05 31.77
C ALA A 437 18.35 2.46 32.52
N ARG A 438 17.63 1.52 31.89
CA ARG A 438 16.54 0.78 32.53
C ARG A 438 17.02 -0.01 33.75
N GLN A 439 18.18 -0.66 33.66
CA GLN A 439 18.79 -1.36 34.80
C GLN A 439 19.14 -0.41 35.94
N LEU A 440 19.73 0.75 35.62
CA LEU A 440 19.99 1.81 36.60
C LEU A 440 18.69 2.30 37.24
N ALA A 441 17.58 2.41 36.50
CA ALA A 441 16.30 2.85 37.02
C ALA A 441 15.56 1.80 37.87
N GLN A 442 15.95 0.52 37.83
CA GLN A 442 15.20 -0.57 38.49
C GLN A 442 15.03 -0.40 40.02
N PRO A 443 16.05 0.02 40.80
CA PRO A 443 15.88 0.23 42.23
C PRO A 443 14.87 1.35 42.55
N GLY A 444 14.68 2.28 41.62
CA GLY A 444 13.64 3.31 41.68
C GLY A 444 13.91 4.48 42.62
N GLY A 445 15.09 4.56 43.24
CA GLY A 445 15.50 5.71 44.05
C GLY A 445 15.80 6.95 43.22
N VAL A 446 15.79 8.13 43.83
CA VAL A 446 16.06 9.40 43.12
C VAL A 446 17.45 9.40 42.48
N SER A 447 18.48 8.89 43.18
CA SER A 447 19.83 8.77 42.63
C SER A 447 19.89 7.83 41.42
N ASP A 448 19.19 6.70 41.51
CA ASP A 448 19.13 5.67 40.48
C ASP A 448 18.43 6.18 39.21
N LEU A 449 17.29 6.85 39.38
CA LEU A 449 16.54 7.48 38.30
C LEU A 449 17.33 8.63 37.65
N ARG A 450 18.08 9.42 38.42
CA ARG A 450 18.98 10.45 37.87
C ARG A 450 20.13 9.83 37.07
N ALA A 451 20.71 8.74 37.53
CA ALA A 451 21.74 8.01 36.80
C ALA A 451 21.18 7.42 35.48
N ALA A 452 19.96 6.88 35.50
CA ALA A 452 19.26 6.40 34.32
C ALA A 452 18.99 7.53 33.30
N ILE A 453 18.51 8.69 33.77
CA ILE A 453 18.33 9.89 32.94
C ILE A 453 19.65 10.32 32.29
N ALA A 454 20.73 10.41 33.08
CA ALA A 454 22.04 10.78 32.57
C ALA A 454 22.54 9.79 31.50
N GLN A 455 22.25 8.49 31.66
CA GLN A 455 22.59 7.47 30.68
C GLN A 455 21.82 7.65 29.36
N VAL A 456 20.50 7.86 29.37
CA VAL A 456 19.73 8.06 28.12
C VAL A 456 19.97 9.42 27.46
N GLN A 457 20.40 10.43 28.21
CA GLN A 457 20.80 11.74 27.65
C GLN A 457 22.03 11.65 26.73
N THR A 458 22.80 10.56 26.81
CA THR A 458 23.90 10.31 25.87
C THR A 458 23.40 9.98 24.45
N ILE A 459 22.13 9.62 24.29
CA ILE A 459 21.50 9.38 22.99
C ILE A 459 20.99 10.72 22.43
N PRO A 460 21.55 11.23 21.32
CA PRO A 460 21.11 12.49 20.72
C PRO A 460 19.64 12.44 20.30
N ALA A 461 18.95 13.59 20.33
CA ALA A 461 17.56 13.68 19.90
C ALA A 461 17.35 13.35 18.40
N SER A 462 18.40 13.51 17.58
CA SER A 462 18.41 13.14 16.16
C SER A 462 18.60 11.64 15.91
N ASN A 463 18.98 10.88 16.94
CA ASN A 463 19.12 9.43 16.83
C ASN A 463 17.73 8.79 16.57
N PRO A 464 17.63 7.72 15.76
CA PRO A 464 16.37 6.99 15.55
C PRO A 464 15.65 6.58 16.85
N ARG A 465 16.39 6.38 17.95
CA ARG A 465 15.87 6.06 19.29
C ARG A 465 15.69 7.26 20.22
N GLY A 466 15.91 8.48 19.74
CA GLY A 466 15.78 9.70 20.54
C GLY A 466 14.39 9.84 21.18
N THR A 467 13.34 9.41 20.48
CA THR A 467 11.95 9.42 21.00
C THR A 467 11.76 8.45 22.16
N GLU A 468 12.33 7.24 22.08
CA GLU A 468 12.29 6.23 23.14
C GLU A 468 13.03 6.74 24.37
N ALA A 469 14.26 7.22 24.19
CA ALA A 469 15.07 7.84 25.25
C ALA A 469 14.35 9.01 25.95
N LYS A 470 13.72 9.91 25.16
CA LYS A 470 12.95 11.04 25.70
C LYS A 470 11.74 10.60 26.51
N THR A 471 11.05 9.54 26.06
CA THR A 471 9.87 9.01 26.76
C THR A 471 10.26 8.45 28.13
N GLU A 472 11.35 7.68 28.19
CA GLU A 472 11.86 7.15 29.46
C GLU A 472 12.33 8.27 30.39
N MET A 473 13.04 9.26 29.85
CA MET A 473 13.49 10.43 30.60
C MET A 473 12.31 11.17 31.26
N VAL A 474 11.24 11.45 30.50
CA VAL A 474 10.02 12.09 31.04
C VAL A 474 9.39 11.23 32.12
N SER A 475 9.31 9.91 31.92
CA SER A 475 8.75 8.99 32.90
C SER A 475 9.54 8.98 34.21
N TRP A 476 10.87 8.89 34.15
CA TRP A 476 11.73 8.90 35.33
C TRP A 476 11.75 10.26 36.03
N THR A 477 11.72 11.36 35.29
CA THR A 477 11.61 12.71 35.87
C THR A 477 10.32 12.86 36.68
N ARG A 478 9.17 12.43 36.14
CA ARG A 478 7.90 12.47 36.90
C ARG A 478 7.98 11.66 38.18
N ARG A 479 8.59 10.47 38.13
CA ARG A 479 8.76 9.62 39.31
C ARG A 479 9.69 10.24 40.36
N ILE A 480 10.75 10.93 39.94
CA ILE A 480 11.60 11.72 40.85
C ILE A 480 10.77 12.81 41.52
N GLU A 481 10.01 13.58 40.74
CA GLU A 481 9.17 14.66 41.26
C GLU A 481 8.15 14.14 42.26
N GLU A 482 7.50 13.01 41.97
CA GLU A 482 6.59 12.34 42.91
C GLU A 482 7.30 11.96 44.22
N ILE A 483 8.49 11.34 44.16
CA ILE A 483 9.24 10.93 45.36
C ILE A 483 9.65 12.17 46.19
N GLU A 484 10.05 13.26 45.55
CA GLU A 484 10.48 14.48 46.22
C GLU A 484 9.31 15.28 46.81
N ASP A 485 8.18 15.33 46.11
CA ASP A 485 7.05 16.18 46.47
C ASP A 485 6.06 15.48 47.41
N ARG A 486 5.97 14.14 47.34
CA ARG A 486 5.04 13.35 48.16
C ARG A 486 5.19 13.64 49.67
N PRO A 487 6.40 13.69 50.26
CA PRO A 487 6.56 14.02 51.67
C PRO A 487 6.06 15.43 52.03
N LEU A 488 6.15 16.39 51.11
CA LEU A 488 5.61 17.74 51.33
C LEU A 488 4.09 17.69 51.42
N LEU A 489 3.45 16.96 50.49
CA LEU A 489 2.00 16.81 50.46
C LEU A 489 1.49 16.01 51.66
N ASP A 490 2.15 14.89 52.01
CA ASP A 490 1.79 14.08 53.18
C ASP A 490 1.89 14.90 54.49
N THR A 491 2.94 15.73 54.62
CA THR A 491 3.08 16.63 55.78
C THR A 491 1.97 17.67 55.79
N ALA A 492 1.60 18.21 54.62
CA ALA A 492 0.50 19.16 54.51
C ALA A 492 -0.84 18.51 54.90
N GLU A 493 -1.11 17.30 54.44
CA GLU A 493 -2.30 16.51 54.80
C GLU A 493 -2.36 16.23 56.31
N GLN A 494 -1.23 15.88 56.93
CA GLN A 494 -1.14 15.70 58.39
C GLN A 494 -1.45 17.01 59.15
N LEU A 495 -0.91 18.15 58.70
CA LEU A 495 -1.23 19.45 59.29
C LEU A 495 -2.72 19.79 59.11
N ALA A 496 -3.30 19.54 57.94
CA ALA A 496 -4.71 19.80 57.70
C ALA A 496 -5.64 18.93 58.56
N SER A 497 -5.18 17.73 58.96
CA SER A 497 -5.97 16.78 59.76
C SER A 497 -6.35 17.31 61.15
N PHE A 498 -5.58 18.23 61.73
CA PHE A 498 -5.90 18.89 63.01
C PHE A 498 -7.18 19.75 62.91
N GLY A 499 -7.49 20.26 61.73
CA GLY A 499 -8.78 20.87 61.41
C GLY A 499 -9.04 22.26 61.96
N ASP A 500 -8.08 22.88 62.65
CA ASP A 500 -8.13 24.28 63.08
C ASP A 500 -7.57 25.24 62.01
N ALA A 501 -7.88 26.53 62.13
CA ALA A 501 -7.54 27.53 61.12
C ALA A 501 -6.02 27.73 60.96
N ASP A 502 -5.24 27.61 62.03
CA ASP A 502 -3.79 27.84 61.97
C ASP A 502 -3.06 26.62 61.39
N SER A 503 -3.51 25.41 61.72
CA SER A 503 -2.99 24.18 61.11
C SER A 503 -3.35 24.09 59.62
N LEU A 504 -4.54 24.53 59.20
CA LEU A 504 -4.91 24.62 57.78
C LEU A 504 -4.05 25.64 57.01
N LYS A 505 -3.72 26.80 57.60
CA LYS A 505 -2.79 27.76 56.99
C LYS A 505 -1.39 27.18 56.84
N GLN A 506 -0.91 26.42 57.82
CA GLN A 506 0.38 25.73 57.75
C GLN A 506 0.37 24.63 56.68
N ALA A 507 -0.72 23.86 56.57
CA ALA A 507 -0.92 22.87 55.51
C ALA A 507 -0.85 23.51 54.12
N ILE A 508 -1.55 24.63 53.91
CA ILE A 508 -1.50 25.40 52.66
C ILE A 508 -0.07 25.84 52.35
N ALA A 509 0.64 26.44 53.32
CA ALA A 509 2.02 26.88 53.13
C ALA A 509 2.98 25.72 52.80
N GLN A 510 2.74 24.54 53.36
CA GLN A 510 3.52 23.34 53.08
C GLN A 510 3.25 22.80 51.67
N ALA A 511 1.98 22.69 51.25
CA ALA A 511 1.61 22.25 49.90
C ALA A 511 2.05 23.24 48.81
N GLN A 512 2.11 24.54 49.11
CA GLN A 512 2.61 25.58 48.19
C GLN A 512 4.09 25.42 47.82
N LYS A 513 4.86 24.63 48.59
CA LYS A 513 6.25 24.30 48.24
C LYS A 513 6.34 23.42 46.99
N ILE A 514 5.26 22.76 46.59
CA ILE A 514 5.16 21.99 45.34
C ILE A 514 5.01 22.99 44.18
N GLY A 515 6.06 23.12 43.38
CA GLY A 515 6.15 24.10 42.30
C GLY A 515 5.26 23.80 41.10
N ARG A 516 4.90 24.84 40.34
CA ARG A 516 4.13 24.72 39.10
C ARG A 516 4.86 23.88 38.06
N GLY A 517 4.13 22.98 37.40
CA GLY A 517 4.65 22.10 36.36
C GLY A 517 5.23 20.78 36.87
N ARG A 518 5.30 20.59 38.19
CA ARG A 518 5.65 19.31 38.80
C ARG A 518 4.46 18.36 38.85
N THR A 519 4.76 17.07 38.93
CA THR A 519 3.76 15.99 38.84
C THR A 519 2.63 16.10 39.88
N LEU A 520 2.90 16.50 41.13
CA LEU A 520 1.88 16.62 42.17
C LEU A 520 1.24 18.01 42.30
N TYR A 521 1.56 18.96 41.41
CA TYR A 521 1.10 20.35 41.53
C TYR A 521 -0.42 20.48 41.53
N GLU A 522 -1.12 19.84 40.60
CA GLU A 522 -2.58 19.95 40.51
C GLU A 522 -3.27 19.38 41.75
N ASN A 523 -2.77 18.25 42.27
CA ASN A 523 -3.27 17.68 43.52
C ASN A 523 -3.07 18.68 44.68
N ALA A 524 -1.86 19.23 44.81
CA ALA A 524 -1.56 20.23 45.82
C ALA A 524 -2.47 21.47 45.71
N GLN A 525 -2.73 21.98 44.50
CA GLN A 525 -3.61 23.14 44.30
C GLN A 525 -5.06 22.85 44.69
N ASN A 526 -5.57 21.66 44.38
CA ASN A 526 -6.92 21.27 44.79
C ASN A 526 -7.05 21.23 46.32
N GLN A 527 -6.08 20.61 47.00
CA GLN A 527 -6.05 20.56 48.47
C GLN A 527 -5.91 21.95 49.10
N ILE A 528 -5.05 22.81 48.52
CA ILE A 528 -4.93 24.22 48.94
C ILE A 528 -6.27 24.94 48.84
N GLY A 529 -7.03 24.73 47.76
CA GLY A 529 -8.37 25.30 47.60
C GLY A 529 -9.31 24.87 48.71
N GLU A 530 -9.42 23.55 48.94
CA GLU A 530 -10.29 23.00 49.98
C GLU A 530 -9.93 23.49 51.39
N TRP A 531 -8.63 23.51 51.73
CA TRP A 531 -8.17 23.97 53.03
C TRP A 531 -8.34 25.47 53.22
N THR A 532 -8.17 26.26 52.14
CA THR A 532 -8.42 27.70 52.16
C THR A 532 -9.88 27.97 52.50
N ASP A 533 -10.79 27.26 51.83
CA ASP A 533 -12.22 27.39 52.06
C ASP A 533 -12.61 27.01 53.50
N ARG A 534 -12.09 25.88 53.99
CA ARG A 534 -12.35 25.42 55.36
C ARG A 534 -11.78 26.40 56.39
N SER A 535 -10.56 26.88 56.20
CA SER A 535 -9.94 27.86 57.09
C SER A 535 -10.74 29.15 57.14
N GLN A 536 -11.20 29.64 55.99
CA GLN A 536 -12.02 30.87 55.94
C GLN A 536 -13.36 30.67 56.63
N ARG A 537 -14.04 29.52 56.44
CA ARG A 537 -15.29 29.25 57.17
C ARG A 537 -15.07 29.23 58.67
N LEU A 538 -14.03 28.55 59.18
CA LEU A 538 -13.72 28.56 60.61
C LEU A 538 -13.47 29.97 61.16
N GLN A 539 -12.83 30.84 60.38
CA GLN A 539 -12.51 32.20 60.79
C GLN A 539 -13.72 33.15 60.75
N TYR A 540 -14.58 33.04 59.74
CA TYR A 540 -15.62 34.03 59.46
C TYR A 540 -17.04 33.56 59.82
N GLN A 541 -17.27 32.27 60.02
CA GLN A 541 -18.59 31.75 60.44
C GLN A 541 -19.04 32.35 61.78
N PRO A 542 -18.20 32.50 62.82
CA PRO A 542 -18.64 33.10 64.09
C PRO A 542 -19.10 34.56 63.94
N ILE A 543 -18.51 35.31 63.01
CA ILE A 543 -18.92 36.69 62.71
C ILE A 543 -20.31 36.69 62.09
N LEU A 544 -20.56 35.78 61.14
CA LEU A 544 -21.86 35.64 60.49
C LEU A 544 -22.92 35.17 61.49
N ASP A 545 -22.62 34.17 62.32
CA ASP A 545 -23.52 33.64 63.34
C ASP A 545 -23.90 34.73 64.36
N ARG A 546 -22.92 35.55 64.79
CA ARG A 546 -23.19 36.70 65.66
C ARG A 546 -24.08 37.74 64.99
N ALA A 547 -23.84 38.02 63.71
CA ALA A 547 -24.69 38.92 62.94
C ALA A 547 -26.13 38.39 62.83
N GLU A 548 -26.31 37.10 62.58
CA GLU A 548 -27.63 36.45 62.54
C GLU A 548 -28.34 36.50 63.89
N GLN A 549 -27.61 36.29 64.99
CA GLN A 549 -28.16 36.45 66.34
C GLN A 549 -28.67 37.87 66.58
N LEU A 550 -27.85 38.89 66.30
CA LEU A 550 -28.25 40.30 66.44
C LEU A 550 -29.50 40.64 65.63
N ALA A 551 -29.63 40.10 64.41
CA ALA A 551 -30.82 40.30 63.59
C ALA A 551 -32.05 39.58 64.16
N SER A 552 -31.88 38.40 64.76
CA SER A 552 -32.97 37.67 65.40
C SER A 552 -33.53 38.41 66.62
N GLU A 553 -32.68 39.16 67.31
CA GLU A 553 -33.03 40.03 68.44
C GLU A 553 -33.68 41.36 68.00
N GLY A 554 -33.75 41.64 66.69
CA GLY A 554 -34.33 42.86 66.12
C GLY A 554 -33.33 44.00 65.90
N SER A 555 -32.06 43.82 66.29
CA SER A 555 -30.98 44.79 66.12
C SER A 555 -30.39 44.75 64.70
N TYR A 556 -31.21 45.07 63.69
CA TYR A 556 -30.83 44.93 62.28
C TYR A 556 -29.64 45.81 61.89
N ALA A 557 -29.53 47.04 62.42
CA ALA A 557 -28.39 47.92 62.15
C ALA A 557 -27.06 47.32 62.65
N GLU A 558 -27.05 46.74 63.85
CA GLU A 558 -25.86 46.09 64.42
C GLU A 558 -25.52 44.78 63.69
N ALA A 559 -26.54 44.00 63.32
CA ALA A 559 -26.37 42.79 62.51
C ALA A 559 -25.71 43.09 61.15
N ILE A 560 -26.16 44.15 60.47
CA ILE A 560 -25.56 44.61 59.21
C ILE A 560 -24.10 44.99 59.42
N ALA A 561 -23.79 45.81 60.43
CA ALA A 561 -22.42 46.22 60.74
C ALA A 561 -21.51 45.02 61.04
N GLN A 562 -22.03 44.01 61.77
CA GLN A 562 -21.28 42.80 62.08
C GLN A 562 -21.01 41.95 60.83
N ALA A 563 -22.01 41.72 59.97
CA ALA A 563 -21.83 40.95 58.73
C ALA A 563 -20.95 41.68 57.69
N GLN A 564 -20.90 43.02 57.71
CA GLN A 564 -20.02 43.81 56.83
C GLN A 564 -18.53 43.58 57.10
N GLN A 565 -18.16 43.03 58.25
CA GLN A 565 -16.77 42.63 58.54
C GLN A 565 -16.30 41.49 57.61
N ILE A 566 -17.24 40.74 57.02
CA ILE A 566 -16.94 39.70 56.02
C ILE A 566 -16.73 40.39 54.67
N SER A 567 -15.47 40.49 54.27
CA SER A 567 -15.04 41.20 53.05
C SER A 567 -15.24 40.37 51.77
N SER A 568 -15.25 41.04 50.61
CA SER A 568 -15.26 40.37 49.31
C SER A 568 -14.00 39.53 49.12
N GLY A 569 -14.16 38.30 48.60
CA GLY A 569 -13.06 37.34 48.44
C GLY A 569 -13.01 36.26 49.52
N VAL A 570 -13.85 36.36 50.54
CA VAL A 570 -14.07 35.30 51.54
C VAL A 570 -15.23 34.39 51.09
N VAL A 571 -15.13 33.08 51.33
CA VAL A 571 -16.16 32.08 50.96
C VAL A 571 -17.57 32.44 51.45
N LEU A 572 -17.70 33.04 52.65
CA LEU A 572 -18.98 33.41 53.25
C LEU A 572 -19.55 34.76 52.77
N TYR A 573 -18.83 35.50 51.93
CA TYR A 573 -19.22 36.86 51.53
C TYR A 573 -20.60 36.93 50.86
N ASN A 574 -20.90 36.01 49.92
CA ASN A 574 -22.18 36.02 49.21
C ASN A 574 -23.36 35.72 50.16
N THR A 575 -23.14 34.83 51.13
CA THR A 575 -24.12 34.56 52.19
C THR A 575 -24.34 35.80 53.04
N ALA A 576 -23.26 36.43 53.52
CA ALA A 576 -23.31 37.66 54.31
C ALA A 576 -24.02 38.80 53.56
N LYS A 577 -23.70 39.01 52.28
CA LYS A 577 -24.33 40.02 51.42
C LYS A 577 -25.84 39.80 51.30
N THR A 578 -26.27 38.56 51.09
CA THR A 578 -27.70 38.22 51.03
C THR A 578 -28.40 38.54 52.35
N LYS A 579 -27.80 38.18 53.49
CA LYS A 579 -28.34 38.51 54.82
C LYS A 579 -28.43 40.02 55.06
N ILE A 580 -27.36 40.75 54.74
CA ILE A 580 -27.33 42.23 54.83
C ILE A 580 -28.47 42.85 54.00
N SER A 581 -28.71 42.37 52.79
CA SER A 581 -29.82 42.87 51.95
C SER A 581 -31.18 42.62 52.60
N GLN A 582 -31.38 41.45 53.22
CA GLN A 582 -32.62 41.12 53.92
C GLN A 582 -32.82 42.03 55.14
N TRP A 583 -31.79 42.20 55.97
CA TRP A 583 -31.86 43.06 57.16
C TRP A 583 -32.05 44.54 56.82
N ASN A 584 -31.45 45.03 55.73
CA ASN A 584 -31.72 46.38 55.21
C ASN A 584 -33.18 46.59 54.82
N SER A 585 -33.87 45.54 54.35
CA SER A 585 -35.32 45.63 54.10
C SER A 585 -36.10 45.73 55.41
N GLN A 586 -35.77 44.90 56.39
CA GLN A 586 -36.44 44.90 57.69
C GLN A 586 -36.24 46.23 58.44
N LEU A 587 -35.04 46.82 58.34
CA LEU A 587 -34.76 48.12 58.93
C LEU A 587 -35.61 49.23 58.30
N ARG A 588 -35.71 49.27 56.97
CA ARG A 588 -36.59 50.22 56.25
C ARG A 588 -38.06 50.03 56.59
N ASP A 589 -38.51 48.78 56.69
CA ASP A 589 -39.88 48.46 57.10
C ASP A 589 -40.18 48.99 58.52
N ALA A 590 -39.24 48.84 59.46
CA ALA A 590 -39.37 49.38 60.81
C ALA A 590 -39.39 50.92 60.83
N GLU A 591 -38.55 51.58 60.02
CA GLU A 591 -38.55 53.04 59.86
C GLU A 591 -39.86 53.54 59.24
N ASN A 592 -40.37 52.90 58.19
CA ASN A 592 -41.64 53.26 57.55
C ASN A 592 -42.81 53.15 58.54
N LEU A 593 -42.85 52.10 59.37
CA LEU A 593 -43.84 51.97 60.42
C LEU A 593 -43.73 53.09 61.47
N ARG A 594 -42.53 53.40 61.96
CA ARG A 594 -42.34 54.48 62.92
C ARG A 594 -42.73 55.84 62.34
N ASN A 595 -42.34 56.10 61.10
CA ASN A 595 -42.67 57.33 60.40
C ASN A 595 -44.18 57.45 60.15
N SER A 596 -44.88 56.34 59.88
CA SER A 596 -46.34 56.37 59.74
C SER A 596 -47.04 56.73 61.06
N GLU A 597 -46.60 56.18 62.20
CA GLU A 597 -47.13 56.54 63.52
C GLU A 597 -46.90 58.03 63.85
N VAL A 598 -45.73 58.58 63.52
CA VAL A 598 -45.44 60.02 63.66
C VAL A 598 -46.32 60.87 62.74
N LEU A 599 -46.51 60.45 61.49
CA LEU A 599 -47.37 61.14 60.54
C LEU A 599 -48.84 61.16 60.99
N ALA A 600 -49.31 60.14 61.71
CA ALA A 600 -50.68 60.09 62.22
C ALA A 600 -50.91 60.97 63.47
N SER A 601 -49.84 61.43 64.13
CA SER A 601 -49.91 62.12 65.42
C SER A 601 -50.74 63.42 65.43
N PRO A 602 -50.78 64.24 64.36
CA PRO A 602 -51.62 65.45 64.32
C PRO A 602 -53.13 65.18 64.37
N GLY A 603 -53.58 63.95 64.09
CA GLY A 603 -55.00 63.56 64.18
C GLY A 603 -55.94 64.19 63.15
N THR A 604 -55.40 64.79 62.08
CA THR A 604 -56.18 65.38 60.99
C THR A 604 -56.43 64.39 59.87
N PRO A 605 -57.46 64.60 59.01
CA PRO A 605 -57.74 63.71 57.89
C PRO A 605 -56.54 63.50 56.94
N ASP A 606 -55.78 64.56 56.65
CA ASP A 606 -54.58 64.48 55.81
C ASP A 606 -53.45 63.71 56.48
N SER A 607 -53.29 63.87 57.80
CA SER A 607 -52.25 63.20 58.58
C SER A 607 -52.47 61.68 58.64
N TYR A 608 -53.72 61.23 58.83
CA TYR A 608 -54.06 59.80 58.77
C TYR A 608 -53.92 59.23 57.37
N ALA A 609 -54.34 59.94 56.33
CA ALA A 609 -54.16 59.49 54.95
C ALA A 609 -52.67 59.32 54.58
N ALA A 610 -51.82 60.27 55.00
CA ALA A 610 -50.37 60.21 54.82
C ALA A 610 -49.74 59.05 55.62
N ALA A 611 -50.17 58.84 56.87
CA ALA A 611 -49.72 57.74 57.71
C ALA A 611 -50.06 56.38 57.11
N ILE A 612 -51.31 56.18 56.66
CA ILE A 612 -51.75 54.95 55.98
C ILE A 612 -50.90 54.67 54.74
N LYS A 613 -50.64 55.70 53.92
CA LYS A 613 -49.78 55.57 52.74
C LYS A 613 -48.35 55.14 53.12
N MET A 614 -47.78 55.71 54.17
CA MET A 614 -46.44 55.35 54.66
C MET A 614 -46.42 53.93 55.25
N ALA A 615 -47.42 53.54 56.03
CA ALA A 615 -47.53 52.19 56.60
C ALA A 615 -47.70 51.12 55.51
N ASN A 616 -48.38 51.44 54.41
CA ASN A 616 -48.47 50.56 53.23
C ASN A 616 -47.15 50.31 52.51
N GLN A 617 -46.11 51.11 52.75
CA GLN A 617 -44.78 50.86 52.20
C GLN A 617 -44.01 49.77 52.97
N VAL A 618 -44.53 49.33 54.11
CA VAL A 618 -44.00 48.18 54.84
C VAL A 618 -44.32 46.90 54.08
N SER A 619 -43.29 46.11 53.76
CA SER A 619 -43.42 44.87 53.00
C SER A 619 -44.43 43.89 53.60
N ASN A 620 -45.19 43.21 52.73
CA ASN A 620 -46.14 42.16 53.15
C ASN A 620 -45.46 40.96 53.84
N SER A 621 -44.17 40.77 53.58
CA SER A 621 -43.36 39.72 54.23
C SER A 621 -42.71 40.18 55.55
N SER A 622 -42.91 41.44 55.94
CA SER A 622 -42.36 41.98 57.18
C SER A 622 -43.04 41.37 58.39
N LYS A 623 -42.27 41.10 59.46
CA LYS A 623 -42.83 40.69 60.76
C LYS A 623 -43.75 41.76 61.37
N LEU A 624 -43.62 43.01 60.90
CA LEU A 624 -44.40 44.16 61.35
C LEU A 624 -45.77 44.27 60.66
N ARG A 625 -46.05 43.43 59.68
CA ARG A 625 -47.25 43.55 58.84
C ARG A 625 -48.56 43.50 59.62
N GLY A 626 -48.67 42.62 60.62
CA GLY A 626 -49.87 42.55 61.47
C GLY A 626 -50.11 43.83 62.26
N ARG A 627 -49.04 44.50 62.72
CA ARG A 627 -49.15 45.80 63.42
C ARG A 627 -49.54 46.93 62.45
N VAL A 628 -48.99 46.92 61.23
CA VAL A 628 -49.36 47.85 60.16
C VAL A 628 -50.84 47.76 59.86
N GLU A 629 -51.39 46.55 59.74
CA GLU A 629 -52.81 46.33 59.45
C GLU A 629 -53.71 46.86 60.57
N GLN A 630 -53.35 46.61 61.83
CA GLN A 630 -54.06 47.16 62.99
C GLN A 630 -54.09 48.69 62.99
N LEU A 631 -52.94 49.34 62.71
CA LEU A 631 -52.87 50.80 62.67
C LEU A 631 -53.66 51.39 61.51
N ILE A 632 -53.57 50.79 60.32
CA ILE A 632 -54.35 51.23 59.16
C ILE A 632 -55.85 51.12 59.45
N ASP A 633 -56.26 50.06 60.14
CA ASP A 633 -57.66 49.90 60.53
C ASP A 633 -58.11 50.99 61.52
N GLN A 634 -57.32 51.22 62.57
CA GLN A 634 -57.58 52.26 63.57
C GLN A 634 -57.64 53.66 62.93
N TRP A 635 -56.71 54.00 62.06
CA TRP A 635 -56.70 55.29 61.36
C TRP A 635 -57.86 55.41 60.37
N GLY A 636 -58.26 54.31 59.72
CA GLY A 636 -59.46 54.27 58.89
C GLY A 636 -60.74 54.52 59.68
N GLN A 637 -60.85 53.97 60.89
CA GLN A 637 -61.97 54.24 61.80
C GLN A 637 -61.97 55.70 62.29
N ASN A 638 -60.80 56.27 62.63
CA ASN A 638 -60.69 57.68 63.01
C ASN A 638 -61.09 58.62 61.86
N LEU A 639 -60.69 58.30 60.63
CA LEU A 639 -61.12 59.02 59.43
C LEU A 639 -62.63 58.94 59.21
N LEU A 640 -63.22 57.77 59.46
CA LEU A 640 -64.68 57.59 59.38
C LEU A 640 -65.38 58.50 60.39
N GLN A 641 -64.92 58.51 61.64
CA GLN A 641 -65.49 59.38 62.68
C GLN A 641 -65.35 60.87 62.33
N LEU A 642 -64.16 61.31 61.91
CA LEU A 642 -63.92 62.70 61.51
C LEU A 642 -64.80 63.11 60.31
N GLY A 643 -65.01 62.20 59.36
CA GLY A 643 -65.91 62.41 58.24
C GLY A 643 -67.36 62.57 58.70
N LEU A 644 -67.83 61.70 59.60
CA LEU A 644 -69.17 61.79 60.19
C LEU A 644 -69.36 63.10 60.97
N ASP A 645 -68.39 63.49 61.79
CA ASP A 645 -68.45 64.74 62.55
C ASP A 645 -68.51 65.97 61.62
N GLN A 646 -67.66 66.00 60.58
CA GLN A 646 -67.64 67.06 59.57
C GLN A 646 -68.97 67.19 58.81
N SER A 647 -69.69 66.08 58.60
CA SER A 647 -70.95 66.04 57.84
C SER A 647 -72.06 66.87 58.47
N THR A 648 -71.96 67.16 59.78
CA THR A 648 -72.89 68.03 60.51
C THR A 648 -72.92 69.45 59.94
N TYR A 649 -71.84 69.89 59.29
CA TYR A 649 -71.68 71.28 58.83
C TYR A 649 -71.26 71.38 57.34
N ASP A 650 -70.57 70.37 56.80
CA ASP A 650 -70.06 70.34 55.42
C ASP A 650 -70.03 68.89 54.88
N VAL A 651 -71.13 68.51 54.22
CA VAL A 651 -71.29 67.16 53.63
C VAL A 651 -70.29 66.91 52.48
N PRO A 652 -70.05 67.84 51.53
CA PRO A 652 -68.98 67.67 50.53
C PRO A 652 -67.59 67.46 51.14
N GLY A 653 -67.22 68.22 52.16
CA GLY A 653 -65.96 68.05 52.91
C GLY A 653 -65.88 66.69 53.61
N ALA A 654 -66.96 66.24 54.23
CA ALA A 654 -67.08 64.93 54.85
C ALA A 654 -66.87 63.76 53.87
N ILE A 655 -67.48 63.84 52.68
CA ILE A 655 -67.23 62.88 51.57
C ILE A 655 -65.73 62.87 51.21
N GLY A 656 -65.10 64.05 51.17
CA GLY A 656 -63.67 64.20 50.90
C GLY A 656 -62.76 63.52 51.94
N ILE A 657 -63.19 63.46 53.21
CA ILE A 657 -62.50 62.75 54.29
C ILE A 657 -62.70 61.23 54.14
N LEU A 658 -63.93 60.76 53.96
CA LEU A 658 -64.25 59.33 53.85
C LEU A 658 -63.58 58.67 52.64
N LYS A 659 -63.41 59.39 51.52
CA LYS A 659 -62.68 58.88 50.34
C LYS A 659 -61.20 58.56 50.61
N LYS A 660 -60.63 59.03 51.73
CA LYS A 660 -59.23 58.75 52.12
C LYS A 660 -59.08 57.43 52.88
N ILE A 661 -60.18 56.79 53.27
CA ILE A 661 -60.16 55.50 53.96
C ILE A 661 -59.77 54.42 52.94
N PRO A 662 -58.74 53.60 53.20
CA PRO A 662 -58.26 52.60 52.25
C PRO A 662 -59.16 51.35 52.26
N PRO A 663 -59.26 50.59 51.15
CA PRO A 663 -60.06 49.36 51.04
C PRO A 663 -59.74 48.28 52.07
N GLN A 664 -58.53 48.29 52.59
CA GLN A 664 -58.01 47.32 53.56
C GLN A 664 -58.38 47.64 55.02
N SER A 665 -58.97 48.81 55.30
CA SER A 665 -59.55 49.10 56.61
C SER A 665 -60.98 48.56 56.69
N THR A 666 -61.36 48.05 57.85
CA THR A 666 -62.73 47.62 58.16
C THR A 666 -63.76 48.76 58.06
N ALA A 667 -63.32 50.01 58.25
CA ALA A 667 -64.16 51.20 58.11
C ALA A 667 -64.53 51.53 56.65
N TYR A 668 -63.89 50.89 55.66
CA TYR A 668 -64.05 51.23 54.25
C TYR A 668 -65.46 51.00 53.73
N SER A 669 -66.06 49.83 54.00
CA SER A 669 -67.39 49.50 53.49
C SER A 669 -68.44 50.49 54.02
N GLN A 670 -68.38 50.77 55.33
CA GLN A 670 -69.25 51.75 55.99
C GLN A 670 -69.04 53.16 55.40
N ALA A 671 -67.78 53.56 55.17
CA ALA A 671 -67.48 54.83 54.53
C ALA A 671 -68.05 54.94 53.11
N GLN A 672 -67.97 53.88 52.29
CA GLN A 672 -68.51 53.87 50.93
C GLN A 672 -70.03 54.00 50.92
N THR A 673 -70.75 53.27 51.78
CA THR A 673 -72.20 53.40 51.92
C THR A 673 -72.57 54.83 52.31
N GLN A 674 -71.89 55.40 53.31
CA GLN A 674 -72.17 56.76 53.75
C GLN A 674 -71.89 57.82 52.68
N ILE A 675 -70.82 57.63 51.89
CA ILE A 675 -70.51 58.49 50.73
C ILE A 675 -71.64 58.42 49.70
N GLN A 676 -72.16 57.22 49.41
CA GLN A 676 -73.24 57.03 48.44
C GLN A 676 -74.52 57.74 48.90
N ASP A 677 -74.95 57.50 50.14
CA ASP A 677 -76.15 58.12 50.71
C ASP A 677 -76.09 59.65 50.64
N TRP A 678 -74.93 60.24 50.98
CA TRP A 678 -74.74 61.69 50.91
C TRP A 678 -74.68 62.23 49.47
N GLN A 679 -74.14 61.47 48.51
CA GLN A 679 -74.13 61.89 47.10
C GLN A 679 -75.52 61.85 46.48
N GLU A 680 -76.33 60.85 46.82
CA GLU A 680 -77.74 60.76 46.40
C GLU A 680 -78.58 61.89 47.01
N TRP A 681 -78.31 62.27 48.26
CA TRP A 681 -78.96 63.42 48.90
C TRP A 681 -78.58 64.77 48.28
N LEU A 682 -77.30 64.95 47.90
CA LEU A 682 -76.82 66.17 47.25
C LEU A 682 -77.26 66.32 45.78
N ASN A 683 -77.64 65.21 45.12
CA ASN A 683 -78.14 65.17 43.74
C ASN A 683 -79.38 64.27 43.63
N PRO A 684 -80.57 64.72 44.06
CA PRO A 684 -81.78 63.91 43.96
C PRO A 684 -82.15 63.64 42.48
N PRO A 685 -82.59 62.42 42.14
CA PRO A 685 -82.94 62.07 40.76
C PRO A 685 -84.11 62.94 40.23
N ALA A 686 -84.00 63.42 38.99
CA ALA A 686 -85.04 64.22 38.33
C ALA A 686 -86.35 63.41 38.14
N PRO A 687 -87.54 64.03 38.27
CA PRO A 687 -88.80 63.31 38.24
C PRO A 687 -89.09 62.67 36.86
N PRO A 688 -89.56 61.41 36.81
CA PRO A 688 -90.00 60.77 35.57
C PRO A 688 -91.31 61.40 35.04
N PRO A 689 -91.53 61.44 33.70
CA PRO A 689 -92.70 62.06 33.08
C PRO A 689 -94.02 61.31 33.38
N GLU A 690 -95.11 62.08 33.60
CA GLU A 690 -96.48 61.58 33.69
C GLU A 690 -96.91 60.82 32.42
N TYR A 691 -97.56 59.68 32.64
CA TYR A 691 -98.18 58.78 31.66
C TYR A 691 -99.68 59.05 31.60
N GLN A 692 -100.34 58.98 30.42
CA GLN A 692 -101.78 58.61 30.24
C GLN A 692 -102.26 58.70 28.76
N PRO A 693 -103.32 57.97 28.32
CA PRO A 693 -103.59 56.52 28.40
C PRO A 693 -104.24 56.02 27.06
N PRO A 694 -105.15 55.01 26.96
CA PRO A 694 -105.01 53.88 26.02
C PRO A 694 -106.18 53.71 25.02
N VAL A 695 -106.04 52.81 24.04
CA VAL A 695 -107.10 51.85 23.60
C VAL A 695 -106.45 50.81 22.68
N ASP A 696 -106.40 49.53 23.09
CA ASP A 696 -107.34 48.44 22.74
C ASP A 696 -107.20 47.98 21.27
N THR A 697 -107.02 46.71 20.89
CA THR A 697 -107.39 45.45 21.56
C THR A 697 -106.91 44.18 20.79
N TYR A 698 -106.87 43.07 21.55
CA TYR A 698 -107.12 41.65 21.23
C TYR A 698 -106.19 40.81 20.31
N GLU A 699 -105.51 39.82 20.94
CA GLU A 699 -105.51 38.33 20.73
C GLU A 699 -105.28 37.72 19.31
N PRO A 700 -105.03 36.39 19.11
CA PRO A 700 -104.59 35.28 19.97
C PRO A 700 -103.45 34.41 19.28
N PRO A 701 -103.42 33.05 19.18
CA PRO A 701 -102.43 32.21 19.90
C PRO A 701 -101.59 31.19 19.05
N VAL A 702 -100.59 30.56 19.70
CA VAL A 702 -99.84 29.29 19.38
C VAL A 702 -98.94 29.25 18.12
N GLU A 703 -97.70 28.71 18.22
CA GLU A 703 -97.14 27.57 17.43
C GLU A 703 -95.59 27.43 17.55
N LYS A 704 -95.18 26.15 17.52
CA LYS A 704 -93.88 25.44 17.58
C LYS A 704 -92.70 25.97 16.74
N ALA A 705 -91.46 25.64 17.16
CA ALA A 705 -90.49 24.72 16.50
C ALA A 705 -88.99 25.01 16.84
N GLN A 706 -88.14 23.97 16.72
CA GLN A 706 -86.76 23.73 17.23
C GLN A 706 -85.61 24.15 16.24
N PRO A 707 -84.37 23.57 16.30
CA PRO A 707 -83.14 23.82 17.11
C PRO A 707 -81.92 24.25 16.19
N PRO A 708 -80.58 24.20 16.50
CA PRO A 708 -79.73 22.99 16.77
C PRO A 708 -78.50 23.18 17.75
N VAL A 709 -78.06 22.16 18.53
CA VAL A 709 -76.93 21.17 18.38
C VAL A 709 -75.51 21.61 18.85
N GLU A 710 -74.91 20.72 19.65
CA GLU A 710 -73.53 20.54 20.17
C GLU A 710 -72.38 20.71 19.14
N PRO A 711 -71.09 20.91 19.55
CA PRO A 711 -70.25 19.73 19.88
C PRO A 711 -69.09 19.93 20.91
N ASP A 712 -68.84 18.84 21.65
CA ASP A 712 -67.56 18.16 21.99
C ASP A 712 -66.27 18.87 22.45
N GLN A 713 -65.63 18.23 23.45
CA GLN A 713 -64.21 18.33 23.79
C GLN A 713 -63.29 17.84 22.64
N PRO A 714 -62.04 18.33 22.58
CA PRO A 714 -60.91 17.41 22.35
C PRO A 714 -59.67 17.81 23.23
N PRO A 715 -58.48 17.16 23.14
CA PRO A 715 -57.75 16.51 24.25
C PRO A 715 -56.45 17.28 24.63
N PRO A 716 -55.61 16.77 25.56
CA PRO A 716 -54.35 17.42 25.93
C PRO A 716 -53.26 17.21 24.86
N GLN A 717 -52.38 18.18 24.70
CA GLN A 717 -51.16 18.07 23.90
C GLN A 717 -49.97 18.79 24.60
N PRO A 718 -48.71 18.43 24.26
CA PRO A 718 -47.81 17.81 25.22
C PRO A 718 -46.55 18.62 25.52
N THR A 719 -45.82 18.18 26.54
CA THR A 719 -44.40 18.44 26.83
C THR A 719 -43.51 18.47 25.59
N PRO A 720 -42.48 19.35 25.54
CA PRO A 720 -41.35 19.18 24.63
C PRO A 720 -40.14 18.61 25.35
N THR A 721 -39.60 17.50 24.85
CA THR A 721 -38.22 17.02 25.00
C THR A 721 -37.97 16.03 23.86
N PRO A 722 -36.73 15.74 23.40
CA PRO A 722 -35.63 16.58 22.92
C PRO A 722 -35.20 16.19 21.46
N GLU A 723 -33.99 16.63 21.06
CA GLU A 723 -33.05 16.03 20.08
C GLU A 723 -32.97 16.49 18.61
N GLY A 724 -31.71 16.64 18.14
CA GLY A 724 -31.27 16.56 16.74
C GLY A 724 -30.69 17.85 16.16
N GLU A 725 -29.43 18.20 16.45
CA GLU A 725 -28.27 18.05 15.54
C GLU A 725 -28.42 18.66 14.12
N ASN A 726 -27.60 19.68 13.82
CA ASN A 726 -26.71 19.72 12.66
C ASN A 726 -25.79 20.97 12.68
N GLN A 727 -24.48 20.74 12.60
CA GLN A 727 -23.41 21.72 12.31
C GLN A 727 -23.32 22.01 10.78
N PRO A 728 -22.26 22.66 10.26
CA PRO A 728 -21.86 24.08 10.28
C PRO A 728 -21.82 24.65 8.82
N PRO A 729 -21.27 25.86 8.53
CA PRO A 729 -19.85 25.91 8.13
C PRO A 729 -19.05 27.24 8.31
N ILE A 730 -17.72 27.05 8.44
CA ILE A 730 -16.58 27.72 7.77
C ILE A 730 -16.02 29.09 8.27
N GLU A 731 -14.72 29.02 8.57
CA GLU A 731 -13.72 30.07 8.82
C GLU A 731 -13.46 30.99 7.61
N LEU A 732 -13.01 32.23 7.88
CA LEU A 732 -12.22 33.01 6.93
C LEU A 732 -10.99 33.63 7.63
N ASN A 733 -9.81 33.35 7.08
CA ASN A 733 -8.50 33.83 7.50
C ASN A 733 -8.17 35.24 6.96
N GLN A 734 -7.22 35.89 7.66
CA GLN A 734 -6.70 37.28 7.67
C GLN A 734 -5.78 37.65 6.44
N PRO A 735 -4.94 38.73 6.39
CA PRO A 735 -4.70 39.91 7.27
C PRO A 735 -4.45 41.28 6.58
N LEU A 736 -4.28 42.35 7.38
CA LEU A 736 -3.78 43.69 7.00
C LEU A 736 -2.32 43.90 7.49
N THR A 737 -1.58 44.68 6.69
CA THR A 737 -0.12 44.94 6.63
C THR A 737 0.40 45.99 7.64
N THR A 738 1.66 45.93 8.11
CA THR A 738 2.87 46.72 7.67
C THR A 738 3.87 46.83 8.88
N PRO A 739 5.09 47.43 8.80
CA PRO A 739 6.13 47.47 7.75
C PRO A 739 7.57 47.13 8.25
N SER A 740 8.48 47.15 7.27
CA SER A 740 9.96 47.11 7.27
C SER A 740 10.73 47.93 8.32
N THR A 741 11.83 47.37 8.83
CA THR A 741 13.17 48.03 8.84
C THR A 741 14.27 46.98 8.98
N GLY A 742 15.34 47.11 8.17
CA GLY A 742 16.48 46.19 8.14
C GLY A 742 17.70 46.65 8.94
N ILE A 743 18.63 45.73 9.14
CA ILE A 743 20.06 45.71 8.75
C ILE A 743 20.52 44.26 8.86
#